data_AF-A0A9P6I9G7-F1
#
_entry.id   AF-A0A9P6I9G7-F1
#
_cell.length_a   1.000
_cell.length_b   1.000
_cell.length_c   1.000
_cell.angle_alpha   90.00
_cell.angle_beta   90.00
_cell.angle_gamma   90.00
#
_symmetry.space_group_name_H-M   'P 1'
#
loop_
_entity.id
_entity.type
_entity.pdbx_description
1 polymer ?
#
loop_
_entity_poly.entity_id
_entity_poly.type
_entity_poly.pdbx_seq_one_letter_code
_entity_poly.pdbx_strand_id
1 'polypeptide(L)'
;MSSSYDNPVPTPAESFVDSGPDGQPAKRRRINFACNYCRNRKTRCDEQKPSCRACIAAGIECVTTDRRRPGVEVQRRETKRRMSRASNSSLPQSSSASAGPYASPPPAREAEICVSSAAAAAAAADASGHKSSPSAASISRDDNNSGRSTVPTPGHRSSTSAPNVPPPQEDEEPAAGNGKFQGKLPVVRPSRHSTSVEILADWIDLASRRLGLQHRRGLPPCNPSSHRIRTLLSSEPCRFPPAGSARLLAARFFDGVNVLYPLLHRDSFQKDIDLALGSNPVEFAERRGIALLAQLYLVWSIGFAAEPLLDPVVDPQEYLDYCKTLLGHLVITNSVDNVRAIVLLALCMHCYDDTAGSWNALTVGVNMATGMGLHKPRTCRRKCQNRKPGALDDEERRIFWLGIYAFEKFLAFEMGRLSSIDDEDCYPPHVQDLDTYTEAGTSSRGKAFAVTVDLARILSEIGRKSVIVSRKEDGVAGPALQAVITEKVQTTGEAQLLLTRWGESVPDELRPTSDILIGSRICPFASFISMHYNNALVILSRNSLLISEEAISSGANIIAKGKPWDYIVRNGQSIAANAARKMLRLLVETLDSKSNSVYPSLLVALHALATLSVHIVTHPDSRISAMDFHDSTAHQHLNCIHLFVFTAQKQEIDTMIFKKSATFAALWALCQQVSAACGCSLEVESHINDGLSLDMVSSLIIGSQAAAIIDLPMAVTQATALAEWVKNITDKPLVAAFTTHNHPDHYLSGKAFLEHFPGAKHYAIPEATYWINNEAANKTADWTAIYGEGVIASEPAIPTPYNFSFFALPGDEACPIEILKPAGGDTVDEAMFWIPSSKTLIAGDVVYGHQMHAWLADLLTPALTQSWLATLDFISGLRPQMVIPGHALSTDSFTATNDIDHTRDYVSFFQQNIEAKGADFYTPEEISNMLEAAFPGLTNLTSSTTSATLLGITSENFGRGGEREAHYLDLTAFNDTKVLNGWQL
;
A
#
# COMPACT_ATOMS: atom_id res chain seq x y z
N MET A 1 -6.37 -58.82 33.36
CA MET A 1 -6.39 -59.74 32.20
C MET A 1 -5.35 -59.21 31.22
N SER A 2 -4.11 -59.69 31.23
CA SER A 2 -3.63 -60.94 30.61
C SER A 2 -3.88 -60.96 29.09
N SER A 3 -2.84 -60.76 28.27
CA SER A 3 -2.02 -61.85 27.67
C SER A 3 -2.62 -62.25 26.30
N SER A 4 -1.90 -62.53 25.21
CA SER A 4 -0.46 -62.53 24.83
C SER A 4 -0.37 -62.81 23.32
N TYR A 5 0.82 -62.77 22.71
CA TYR A 5 1.46 -64.00 22.18
C TYR A 5 2.86 -63.72 21.61
N ASP A 6 3.87 -64.29 22.27
CA ASP A 6 5.23 -64.45 21.78
C ASP A 6 5.35 -65.60 20.76
N ASN A 7 6.36 -65.56 19.87
CA ASN A 7 7.55 -66.43 19.97
C ASN A 7 8.54 -66.22 18.78
N PRO A 8 9.83 -66.64 18.89
CA PRO A 8 10.96 -65.96 18.23
C PRO A 8 11.91 -66.90 17.42
N VAL A 9 13.18 -66.46 17.23
CA VAL A 9 14.40 -67.23 16.81
C VAL A 9 14.62 -67.34 15.27
N PRO A 10 15.86 -67.36 14.71
CA PRO A 10 17.22 -67.18 15.27
C PRO A 10 18.07 -66.04 14.67
N THR A 11 19.18 -65.69 15.35
CA THR A 11 20.35 -65.00 14.77
C THR A 11 21.33 -65.97 14.09
N PRO A 12 22.09 -65.53 13.07
CA PRO A 12 23.34 -66.17 12.66
C PRO A 12 24.55 -65.23 12.71
N ALA A 13 25.54 -65.66 13.50
CA ALA A 13 27.01 -65.52 13.38
C ALA A 13 27.66 -64.21 12.86
N GLU A 14 28.62 -63.72 13.67
CA GLU A 14 29.65 -62.76 13.26
C GLU A 14 30.54 -63.33 12.14
N SER A 15 30.92 -62.49 11.17
CA SER A 15 31.96 -62.79 10.19
C SER A 15 33.15 -61.84 10.35
N PHE A 16 34.32 -62.41 10.62
CA PHE A 16 35.59 -61.70 10.83
C PHE A 16 35.91 -60.68 9.73
N VAL A 17 36.41 -59.51 10.13
CA VAL A 17 37.06 -58.54 9.24
C VAL A 17 38.57 -58.79 9.30
N ASP A 18 39.15 -59.20 8.16
CA ASP A 18 40.59 -59.39 8.01
C ASP A 18 41.31 -58.02 7.99
N SER A 19 42.19 -57.80 8.96
CA SER A 19 42.86 -56.52 9.19
C SER A 19 44.19 -56.42 8.44
N GLY A 20 44.13 -56.08 7.16
CA GLY A 20 45.29 -55.68 6.36
C GLY A 20 45.78 -54.26 6.70
N PRO A 21 47.10 -53.99 6.76
CA PRO A 21 47.64 -52.75 7.29
C PRO A 21 47.74 -51.63 6.24
N ASP A 22 46.60 -51.06 5.82
CA ASP A 22 46.54 -49.61 5.50
C ASP A 22 45.09 -49.09 5.48
N GLY A 23 44.78 -48.14 6.36
CA GLY A 23 43.40 -47.76 6.70
C GLY A 23 42.81 -46.65 5.83
N GLN A 24 42.39 -46.94 4.59
CA GLN A 24 41.52 -46.03 3.81
C GLN A 24 40.35 -46.75 3.12
N PRO A 25 39.08 -46.30 3.30
CA PRO A 25 37.95 -46.82 2.54
C PRO A 25 38.00 -46.35 1.08
N ALA A 26 38.00 -47.30 0.15
CA ALA A 26 38.10 -47.01 -1.29
C ALA A 26 36.96 -46.11 -1.80
N LYS A 27 37.30 -45.05 -2.55
CA LYS A 27 36.35 -44.08 -3.11
C LYS A 27 35.27 -44.78 -3.97
N ARG A 28 34.00 -44.47 -3.68
CA ARG A 28 32.80 -45.03 -4.35
C ARG A 28 32.82 -44.75 -5.86
N ARG A 29 32.93 -45.80 -6.69
CA ARG A 29 32.75 -45.70 -8.15
C ARG A 29 31.28 -45.44 -8.48
N ARG A 30 30.98 -44.37 -9.23
CA ARG A 30 29.63 -44.07 -9.73
C ARG A 30 29.28 -45.05 -10.86
N ILE A 31 28.14 -45.72 -10.74
CA ILE A 31 27.59 -46.61 -11.77
C ILE A 31 26.82 -45.80 -12.81
N ASN A 32 26.88 -46.20 -14.08
CA ASN A 32 26.21 -45.47 -15.16
C ASN A 32 24.75 -45.90 -15.35
N PHE A 33 24.43 -47.19 -15.20
CA PHE A 33 23.08 -47.73 -15.40
C PHE A 33 22.73 -48.87 -14.44
N ALA A 34 21.89 -48.59 -13.44
CA ALA A 34 21.25 -49.62 -12.61
C ALA A 34 20.19 -50.42 -13.41
N CYS A 35 19.83 -51.62 -12.94
CA CYS A 35 18.65 -52.35 -13.47
C CYS A 35 17.34 -51.64 -13.14
N ASN A 36 16.30 -52.00 -13.90
CA ASN A 36 14.95 -51.44 -13.77
C ASN A 36 14.39 -51.65 -12.36
N TYR A 37 14.59 -52.85 -11.78
CA TYR A 37 14.11 -53.20 -10.44
C TYR A 37 14.74 -52.32 -9.34
N CYS A 38 16.07 -52.32 -9.23
CA CYS A 38 16.77 -51.49 -8.23
C CYS A 38 16.52 -50.00 -8.44
N ARG A 39 16.38 -49.55 -9.69
CA ARG A 39 16.01 -48.16 -10.03
C ARG A 39 14.62 -47.79 -9.52
N ASN A 40 13.60 -48.63 -9.72
CA ASN A 40 12.26 -48.40 -9.19
C ASN A 40 12.20 -48.46 -7.66
N ARG A 41 12.90 -49.43 -7.05
CA ARG A 41 13.01 -49.54 -5.59
C ARG A 41 13.92 -48.48 -4.94
N LYS A 42 14.60 -47.64 -5.75
CA LYS A 42 15.67 -46.71 -5.34
C LYS A 42 16.80 -47.37 -4.52
N THR A 43 17.00 -48.68 -4.67
CA THR A 43 18.03 -49.46 -3.99
C THR A 43 19.31 -49.55 -4.82
N ARG A 44 20.44 -49.87 -4.16
CA ARG A 44 21.74 -49.94 -4.83
C ARG A 44 21.86 -51.21 -5.68
N CYS A 45 21.97 -51.05 -7.00
CA CYS A 45 22.40 -52.11 -7.91
C CYS A 45 23.91 -52.38 -7.75
N ASP A 46 24.32 -53.64 -7.63
CA ASP A 46 25.71 -54.08 -7.49
C ASP A 46 26.35 -54.53 -8.83
N GLU A 47 25.61 -54.39 -9.93
CA GLU A 47 26.02 -54.64 -11.32
C GLU A 47 26.48 -56.07 -11.67
N GLN A 48 26.32 -57.05 -10.77
CA GLN A 48 26.64 -58.46 -11.06
C GLN A 48 25.87 -58.97 -12.30
N LYS A 49 26.53 -59.87 -13.06
CA LYS A 49 25.99 -60.54 -14.25
C LYS A 49 25.85 -62.04 -13.97
N PRO A 50 24.83 -62.73 -14.53
CA PRO A 50 23.80 -62.20 -15.42
C PRO A 50 22.76 -61.31 -14.71
N SER A 51 22.58 -61.46 -13.39
CA SER A 51 21.66 -60.64 -12.58
C SER A 51 22.34 -60.05 -11.35
N CYS A 52 21.89 -58.87 -10.94
CA CYS A 52 22.36 -58.19 -9.73
C CYS A 52 21.80 -58.89 -8.47
N ARG A 53 22.50 -58.86 -7.33
CA ARG A 53 22.08 -59.63 -6.12
C ARG A 53 20.68 -59.27 -5.63
N ALA A 54 20.29 -58.01 -5.72
CA ALA A 54 18.94 -57.57 -5.32
C ALA A 54 17.84 -58.08 -6.27
N CYS A 55 18.14 -58.30 -7.55
CA CYS A 55 17.22 -58.98 -8.49
C CYS A 55 17.14 -60.48 -8.18
N ILE A 56 18.28 -61.13 -7.92
CA ILE A 56 18.34 -62.56 -7.58
C ILE A 56 17.56 -62.84 -6.29
N ALA A 57 17.80 -62.07 -5.22
CA ALA A 57 17.12 -62.21 -3.94
C ALA A 57 15.60 -61.92 -4.03
N ALA A 58 15.18 -61.12 -5.01
CA ALA A 58 13.77 -60.86 -5.28
C ALA A 58 13.12 -61.88 -6.25
N GLY A 59 13.91 -62.75 -6.90
CA GLY A 59 13.42 -63.70 -7.91
C GLY A 59 12.99 -63.07 -9.24
N ILE A 60 13.55 -61.90 -9.62
CA ILE A 60 13.08 -61.10 -10.77
C ILE A 60 14.20 -60.90 -11.78
N GLU A 61 13.87 -60.94 -13.07
CA GLU A 61 14.81 -60.73 -14.18
C GLU A 61 15.49 -59.34 -14.14
N CYS A 62 16.81 -59.31 -14.35
CA CYS A 62 17.64 -58.12 -14.14
C CYS A 62 17.83 -57.26 -15.42
N VAL A 63 16.73 -56.85 -16.04
CA VAL A 63 16.75 -56.02 -17.27
C VAL A 63 17.22 -54.58 -16.99
N THR A 64 18.00 -54.00 -17.90
CA THR A 64 18.37 -52.56 -17.93
C THR A 64 17.92 -51.91 -19.24
N THR A 65 16.95 -50.99 -19.16
CA THR A 65 16.51 -50.17 -20.32
C THR A 65 16.90 -48.70 -20.17
N ASP A 66 17.18 -48.05 -21.31
CA ASP A 66 17.43 -46.61 -21.35
C ASP A 66 16.16 -45.82 -21.00
N ARG A 67 16.33 -44.75 -20.21
CA ARG A 67 15.26 -43.84 -19.79
C ARG A 67 14.87 -42.84 -20.89
N ARG A 68 15.74 -42.60 -21.87
CA ARG A 68 15.48 -41.69 -23.02
C ARG A 68 14.84 -42.40 -24.22
N ARG A 69 14.85 -43.73 -24.26
CA ARG A 69 14.21 -44.56 -25.30
C ARG A 69 13.62 -45.84 -24.67
N PRO A 70 12.39 -45.77 -24.14
CA PRO A 70 11.71 -46.94 -23.58
C PRO A 70 11.62 -48.07 -24.61
N GLY A 71 11.93 -49.30 -24.21
CA GLY A 71 11.89 -50.49 -25.07
C GLY A 71 13.24 -50.93 -25.66
N VAL A 72 14.29 -50.10 -25.61
CA VAL A 72 15.64 -50.53 -26.02
C VAL A 72 16.41 -51.07 -24.81
N GLU A 73 16.77 -52.36 -24.87
CA GLU A 73 17.62 -53.00 -23.87
C GLU A 73 19.10 -52.65 -24.11
N VAL A 74 19.82 -52.27 -23.05
CA VAL A 74 21.22 -51.83 -23.12
C VAL A 74 22.12 -52.84 -22.42
N GLN A 75 22.91 -53.59 -23.19
CA GLN A 75 23.89 -54.52 -22.64
C GLN A 75 24.99 -53.77 -21.87
N ARG A 76 25.14 -54.06 -20.57
CA ARG A 76 26.23 -53.50 -19.75
C ARG A 76 27.58 -54.03 -20.24
N ARG A 77 28.52 -53.14 -20.56
CA ARG A 77 29.87 -53.51 -21.06
C ARG A 77 30.77 -53.98 -19.92
N GLU A 78 31.45 -55.10 -20.12
CA GLU A 78 32.39 -55.68 -19.15
C GLU A 78 33.74 -54.93 -19.15
N THR A 79 34.37 -54.74 -17.99
CA THR A 79 35.69 -54.10 -17.89
C THR A 79 36.75 -55.06 -17.36
N LYS A 80 37.66 -55.49 -18.25
CA LYS A 80 38.86 -56.27 -17.88
C LYS A 80 39.72 -55.50 -16.87
N ARG A 81 40.09 -56.14 -15.75
CA ARG A 81 41.12 -55.65 -14.83
C ARG A 81 42.46 -55.52 -15.57
N ARG A 82 43.20 -54.43 -15.35
CA ARG A 82 44.61 -54.30 -15.75
C ARG A 82 45.44 -53.96 -14.52
N MET A 83 46.41 -54.81 -14.24
CA MET A 83 47.35 -54.68 -13.10
C MET A 83 48.58 -53.85 -13.48
N SER A 84 49.38 -53.54 -12.46
CA SER A 84 50.79 -53.12 -12.49
C SER A 84 51.17 -51.82 -13.22
N ARG A 85 51.75 -50.91 -12.43
CA ARG A 85 52.62 -49.82 -12.88
C ARG A 85 54.06 -50.31 -12.71
N ALA A 86 54.81 -50.49 -13.80
CA ALA A 86 56.23 -50.82 -13.77
C ALA A 86 56.90 -50.42 -15.10
N SER A 87 58.21 -50.16 -15.02
CA SER A 87 59.16 -49.94 -16.14
C SER A 87 59.05 -48.62 -16.90
N ASN A 88 60.17 -47.88 -16.85
CA ASN A 88 60.50 -46.77 -17.74
C ASN A 88 60.96 -47.29 -19.13
N SER A 89 61.21 -46.33 -20.03
CA SER A 89 62.10 -46.43 -21.21
C SER A 89 61.84 -47.50 -22.28
N SER A 90 61.38 -47.05 -23.48
CA SER A 90 62.16 -47.18 -24.73
C SER A 90 61.43 -46.55 -25.94
N LEU A 91 62.11 -45.62 -26.62
CA LEU A 91 61.95 -45.36 -28.07
C LEU A 91 62.44 -46.61 -28.88
N PRO A 92 62.20 -46.79 -30.21
CA PRO A 92 61.82 -45.76 -31.20
C PRO A 92 60.80 -46.16 -32.31
N GLN A 93 60.40 -45.13 -33.08
CA GLN A 93 60.23 -45.05 -34.55
C GLN A 93 59.50 -46.10 -35.42
N SER A 94 58.79 -45.53 -36.42
CA SER A 94 58.49 -46.06 -37.78
C SER A 94 57.51 -47.23 -37.88
N SER A 95 56.70 -47.39 -38.93
CA SER A 95 56.51 -46.68 -40.23
C SER A 95 54.99 -46.75 -40.59
N SER A 96 54.39 -45.99 -41.50
CA SER A 96 54.85 -45.61 -42.86
C SER A 96 54.12 -44.37 -43.42
N ALA A 97 54.84 -43.55 -44.20
CA ALA A 97 54.27 -42.64 -45.20
C ALA A 97 53.59 -43.46 -46.34
N SER A 98 52.78 -42.94 -47.26
CA SER A 98 52.98 -41.79 -48.19
C SER A 98 51.67 -41.53 -48.96
N ALA A 99 51.40 -40.43 -49.69
CA ALA A 99 52.08 -39.15 -49.94
C ALA A 99 51.01 -38.02 -50.14
N GLY A 100 51.45 -36.76 -50.09
CA GLY A 100 50.63 -35.58 -50.45
C GLY A 100 50.64 -35.28 -51.97
N PRO A 101 50.83 -34.03 -52.45
CA PRO A 101 51.33 -32.82 -51.76
C PRO A 101 50.28 -31.68 -51.83
N TYR A 102 50.50 -30.35 -51.85
CA TYR A 102 51.61 -29.37 -51.72
C TYR A 102 50.94 -28.06 -51.19
N ALA A 103 51.56 -27.05 -50.54
CA ALA A 103 52.90 -26.84 -49.98
C ALA A 103 52.83 -25.71 -48.92
N SER A 104 53.91 -25.41 -48.20
CA SER A 104 54.11 -24.15 -47.45
C SER A 104 55.61 -23.88 -47.24
N PRO A 105 56.08 -22.62 -47.27
CA PRO A 105 57.36 -22.22 -46.69
C PRO A 105 57.20 -21.22 -45.51
N PRO A 106 57.89 -21.42 -44.38
CA PRO A 106 58.00 -20.47 -43.26
C PRO A 106 59.40 -19.76 -43.29
N PRO A 107 59.95 -19.22 -42.19
CA PRO A 107 59.57 -17.95 -41.54
C PRO A 107 60.76 -16.98 -41.34
N ALA A 108 60.50 -15.76 -40.88
CA ALA A 108 61.45 -14.84 -40.24
C ALA A 108 60.64 -13.78 -39.44
N ARG A 109 61.08 -13.19 -38.32
CA ARG A 109 62.29 -13.37 -37.49
C ARG A 109 62.00 -12.75 -36.10
N GLU A 110 62.54 -13.33 -35.03
CA GLU A 110 62.79 -12.64 -33.74
C GLU A 110 64.19 -11.98 -33.82
N ALA A 111 64.61 -10.96 -33.06
CA ALA A 111 63.99 -10.22 -31.94
C ALA A 111 64.47 -8.74 -31.89
N GLU A 112 63.73 -7.91 -31.15
CA GLU A 112 64.09 -6.67 -30.43
C GLU A 112 64.64 -5.38 -31.12
N ILE A 113 63.82 -4.32 -30.97
CA ILE A 113 64.11 -2.90 -30.65
C ILE A 113 64.92 -2.06 -31.66
N CYS A 114 64.18 -1.34 -32.50
CA CYS A 114 64.27 0.12 -32.78
C CYS A 114 63.07 0.47 -33.71
N VAL A 115 62.50 1.68 -33.87
CA VAL A 115 62.92 3.08 -33.64
C VAL A 115 61.64 3.92 -33.40
N SER A 116 61.77 5.18 -32.94
CA SER A 116 60.89 6.34 -33.25
C SER A 116 59.36 6.18 -33.06
N SER A 117 58.70 6.73 -32.03
CA SER A 117 58.95 7.98 -31.27
C SER A 117 58.94 9.23 -32.17
N ALA A 118 58.42 10.39 -31.78
CA ALA A 118 58.26 10.96 -30.44
C ALA A 118 56.94 11.80 -30.37
N ALA A 119 56.56 12.50 -29.29
CA ALA A 119 57.29 12.88 -28.09
C ALA A 119 56.35 13.13 -26.87
N ALA A 120 56.93 13.05 -25.67
CA ALA A 120 56.73 13.89 -24.46
C ALA A 120 55.31 14.33 -24.00
N ALA A 121 55.02 14.49 -22.71
CA ALA A 121 55.65 14.07 -21.45
C ALA A 121 54.67 14.38 -20.30
N ALA A 122 55.01 13.97 -19.07
CA ALA A 122 54.32 14.41 -17.86
C ALA A 122 54.60 15.89 -17.52
N ALA A 123 53.85 16.44 -16.56
CA ALA A 123 53.87 17.85 -16.15
C ALA A 123 55.13 18.29 -15.38
N ALA A 124 55.45 19.59 -15.47
CA ALA A 124 56.06 20.37 -14.39
C ALA A 124 55.82 21.91 -14.58
N ALA A 125 55.57 22.59 -13.46
CA ALA A 125 55.32 24.03 -13.23
C ALA A 125 56.30 25.02 -13.94
N ASP A 126 56.06 26.33 -14.13
CA ASP A 126 55.38 27.34 -13.30
C ASP A 126 55.31 28.71 -14.05
N ALA A 127 54.69 29.73 -13.41
CA ALA A 127 54.85 31.18 -13.59
C ALA A 127 54.09 31.96 -14.70
N SER A 128 52.97 32.54 -14.27
CA SER A 128 52.49 33.91 -14.56
C SER A 128 51.83 34.24 -15.91
N GLY A 129 50.77 35.08 -15.88
CA GLY A 129 50.25 35.72 -17.11
C GLY A 129 48.73 35.99 -17.19
N HIS A 130 48.20 36.82 -16.28
CA HIS A 130 46.93 37.56 -16.42
C HIS A 130 46.31 37.71 -17.84
N LYS A 131 45.02 37.35 -18.03
CA LYS A 131 43.89 38.32 -18.18
C LYS A 131 42.51 37.70 -18.51
N SER A 132 41.51 38.12 -17.72
CA SER A 132 40.10 38.43 -18.04
C SER A 132 39.31 37.64 -19.11
N SER A 133 38.19 37.03 -18.67
CA SER A 133 36.80 37.56 -18.73
C SER A 133 36.35 38.47 -19.92
N PRO A 134 35.02 38.69 -20.18
CA PRO A 134 33.79 38.09 -19.61
C PRO A 134 32.66 37.77 -20.66
N SER A 135 31.47 37.44 -20.14
CA SER A 135 30.11 37.75 -20.67
C SER A 135 29.60 37.08 -21.96
N ALA A 136 28.36 36.58 -22.05
CA ALA A 136 27.04 37.20 -21.82
C ALA A 136 26.64 38.21 -22.93
N ALA A 137 25.38 38.45 -23.27
CA ALA A 137 24.10 38.10 -22.63
C ALA A 137 22.94 38.10 -23.66
N SER A 138 21.81 37.46 -23.28
CA SER A 138 20.41 37.98 -23.35
C SER A 138 19.79 38.58 -24.63
N ILE A 139 18.49 38.92 -24.54
CA ILE A 139 17.57 39.56 -25.51
C ILE A 139 16.83 38.51 -26.36
N SER A 140 15.61 38.03 -26.04
CA SER A 140 14.32 38.63 -25.62
C SER A 140 13.46 39.17 -26.77
N ARG A 141 12.13 39.02 -26.61
CA ARG A 141 11.02 39.56 -27.41
C ARG A 141 10.63 38.81 -28.69
N ASP A 142 9.37 38.81 -29.14
CA ASP A 142 8.05 38.96 -28.46
C ASP A 142 6.97 38.53 -29.48
N ASP A 143 5.73 38.39 -29.00
CA ASP A 143 4.49 38.73 -29.72
C ASP A 143 3.92 37.89 -30.90
N ASN A 144 2.81 37.20 -30.52
CA ASN A 144 1.45 37.43 -31.02
C ASN A 144 0.94 36.87 -32.39
N ASN A 145 0.03 35.89 -32.24
CA ASN A 145 -1.42 36.00 -32.53
C ASN A 145 -2.02 35.43 -33.84
N SER A 146 -3.20 34.79 -33.64
CA SER A 146 -4.32 34.59 -34.58
C SER A 146 -4.22 33.54 -35.71
N GLY A 147 -5.36 32.95 -36.12
CA GLY A 147 -5.48 32.28 -37.43
C GLY A 147 -6.27 30.97 -37.54
N ARG A 148 -7.53 30.95 -37.10
CA ARG A 148 -8.49 29.81 -37.20
C ARG A 148 -8.66 29.20 -38.62
N SER A 149 -8.50 27.86 -38.73
CA SER A 149 -9.23 26.89 -39.58
C SER A 149 -9.37 27.07 -41.12
N THR A 150 -8.92 26.09 -41.93
CA THR A 150 -9.77 25.19 -42.79
C THR A 150 -8.96 24.19 -43.66
N VAL A 151 -9.63 23.12 -44.10
CA VAL A 151 -9.20 21.88 -44.84
C VAL A 151 -9.51 22.08 -46.36
N PRO A 152 -8.87 21.46 -47.42
CA PRO A 152 -8.48 20.03 -47.56
C PRO A 152 -7.15 19.61 -48.29
N THR A 153 -6.88 18.30 -48.16
CA THR A 153 -6.06 17.32 -48.94
C THR A 153 -5.97 17.49 -50.48
N PRO A 154 -4.98 16.90 -51.23
CA PRO A 154 -4.57 15.47 -51.13
C PRO A 154 -3.11 14.99 -51.40
N GLY A 155 -2.73 13.96 -50.63
CA GLY A 155 -1.90 12.77 -50.94
C GLY A 155 -0.77 12.72 -51.97
N HIS A 156 0.42 12.23 -51.54
CA HIS A 156 0.97 10.96 -52.05
C HIS A 156 2.11 10.35 -51.16
N ARG A 157 2.21 9.01 -51.24
CA ARG A 157 3.26 8.01 -50.90
C ARG A 157 4.74 8.50 -50.88
N SER A 158 5.74 7.88 -50.21
CA SER A 158 5.86 6.56 -49.52
C SER A 158 7.20 6.38 -48.75
N SER A 159 7.26 5.39 -47.83
CA SER A 159 8.43 4.56 -47.41
C SER A 159 9.68 5.24 -46.81
N THR A 160 10.19 4.82 -45.65
CA THR A 160 10.95 3.55 -45.52
C THR A 160 11.12 3.04 -44.08
N SER A 161 10.72 1.77 -43.87
CA SER A 161 11.37 0.69 -43.07
C SER A 161 12.21 0.97 -41.81
N ALA A 162 11.74 0.44 -40.67
CA ALA A 162 12.52 0.11 -39.47
C ALA A 162 12.50 -1.43 -39.23
N PRO A 163 13.43 -2.03 -38.44
CA PRO A 163 13.66 -3.48 -38.45
C PRO A 163 12.65 -4.30 -37.64
N ASN A 164 12.35 -5.51 -38.14
CA ASN A 164 11.43 -6.48 -37.51
C ASN A 164 11.96 -7.03 -36.18
N VAL A 165 11.12 -6.97 -35.14
CA VAL A 165 11.16 -7.85 -33.97
C VAL A 165 9.94 -8.78 -34.07
N PRO A 166 10.04 -10.11 -33.84
CA PRO A 166 8.87 -10.98 -33.88
C PRO A 166 7.92 -10.64 -32.72
N PRO A 167 6.59 -10.59 -32.95
CA PRO A 167 5.64 -10.41 -31.86
C PRO A 167 5.68 -11.62 -30.91
N PRO A 168 5.41 -11.44 -29.61
CA PRO A 168 5.12 -12.55 -28.71
C PRO A 168 3.95 -13.37 -29.25
N GLN A 169 3.94 -14.68 -29.02
CA GLN A 169 2.81 -15.52 -29.42
C GLN A 169 1.57 -15.09 -28.63
N GLU A 170 0.52 -14.71 -29.36
CA GLU A 170 -0.79 -14.40 -28.80
C GLU A 170 -1.43 -15.72 -28.30
N ASP A 171 -1.78 -15.78 -27.01
CA ASP A 171 -2.66 -16.82 -26.49
C ASP A 171 -4.04 -16.64 -27.14
N GLU A 172 -4.57 -17.67 -27.80
CA GLU A 172 -5.84 -17.61 -28.55
C GLU A 172 -7.01 -17.15 -27.66
N GLU A 173 -7.77 -16.14 -28.11
CA GLU A 173 -9.03 -15.77 -27.45
C GLU A 173 -10.06 -16.92 -27.56
N PRO A 174 -10.64 -17.39 -26.44
CA PRO A 174 -11.82 -18.25 -26.51
C PRO A 174 -13.03 -17.43 -26.95
N ALA A 175 -13.73 -17.91 -27.97
CA ALA A 175 -14.86 -17.22 -28.59
C ALA A 175 -15.95 -16.81 -27.58
N ALA A 176 -16.61 -15.68 -27.86
CA ALA A 176 -17.66 -15.10 -27.02
C ALA A 176 -18.87 -16.04 -26.84
N GLY A 177 -18.89 -16.81 -25.75
CA GLY A 177 -20.01 -17.67 -25.36
C GLY A 177 -19.86 -18.25 -23.95
N ASN A 178 -20.76 -17.89 -23.04
CA ASN A 178 -20.98 -18.51 -21.71
C ASN A 178 -19.76 -18.69 -20.76
N GLY A 179 -18.68 -17.93 -20.96
CA GLY A 179 -17.42 -18.08 -20.21
C GLY A 179 -17.31 -17.39 -18.85
N LYS A 180 -18.36 -16.75 -18.30
CA LYS A 180 -18.29 -15.79 -17.16
C LYS A 180 -17.54 -16.26 -15.90
N PHE A 181 -17.39 -17.57 -15.67
CA PHE A 181 -16.66 -18.12 -14.51
C PHE A 181 -15.56 -19.14 -14.87
N GLN A 182 -15.09 -19.18 -16.12
CA GLN A 182 -14.08 -20.13 -16.57
C GLN A 182 -12.65 -19.65 -16.27
N GLY A 183 -11.73 -20.59 -16.03
CA GLY A 183 -10.33 -20.32 -15.70
C GLY A 183 -9.94 -20.67 -14.27
N LYS A 184 -8.63 -20.89 -14.05
CA LYS A 184 -8.06 -21.43 -12.81
C LYS A 184 -8.23 -20.49 -11.61
N LEU A 185 -8.58 -21.06 -10.45
CA LEU A 185 -8.52 -20.40 -9.15
C LEU A 185 -7.40 -21.06 -8.30
N PRO A 186 -6.18 -20.50 -8.28
CA PRO A 186 -5.09 -21.00 -7.43
C PRO A 186 -5.34 -20.58 -5.98
N VAL A 187 -5.24 -21.52 -5.04
CA VAL A 187 -5.43 -21.25 -3.59
C VAL A 187 -4.35 -20.30 -3.07
N VAL A 188 -3.10 -20.56 -3.46
CA VAL A 188 -1.95 -19.66 -3.27
C VAL A 188 -1.30 -19.52 -4.65
N ARG A 189 -1.09 -18.29 -5.11
CA ARG A 189 -0.53 -18.00 -6.44
C ARG A 189 0.97 -17.67 -6.31
N PRO A 190 1.89 -18.45 -6.92
CA PRO A 190 3.31 -18.12 -6.92
C PRO A 190 3.58 -16.88 -7.76
N SER A 191 4.04 -15.79 -7.14
CA SER A 191 4.39 -14.57 -7.85
C SER A 191 5.81 -14.62 -8.42
N ARG A 192 5.96 -14.12 -9.65
CA ARG A 192 7.25 -13.86 -10.32
C ARG A 192 7.70 -12.40 -10.18
N HIS A 193 6.88 -11.57 -9.56
CA HIS A 193 7.05 -10.13 -9.52
C HIS A 193 7.97 -9.64 -8.39
N SER A 194 8.29 -8.35 -8.42
CA SER A 194 9.33 -7.72 -7.61
C SER A 194 8.84 -6.97 -6.37
N THR A 195 7.71 -6.25 -6.46
CA THR A 195 7.14 -5.46 -5.37
C THR A 195 5.80 -6.01 -4.88
N SER A 196 5.36 -5.58 -3.69
CA SER A 196 4.07 -5.95 -3.10
C SER A 196 2.88 -5.67 -4.03
N VAL A 197 2.91 -4.52 -4.71
CA VAL A 197 1.85 -4.10 -5.66
C VAL A 197 1.75 -5.07 -6.84
N GLU A 198 2.88 -5.46 -7.44
CA GLU A 198 2.88 -6.40 -8.55
C GLU A 198 2.51 -7.84 -8.13
N ILE A 199 2.88 -8.26 -6.91
CA ILE A 199 2.46 -9.55 -6.34
C ILE A 199 0.94 -9.63 -6.21
N LEU A 200 0.29 -8.54 -5.78
CA LEU A 200 -1.16 -8.46 -5.64
C LEU A 200 -1.89 -8.31 -6.99
N ALA A 201 -1.34 -7.52 -7.92
CA ALA A 201 -1.95 -7.25 -9.23
C ALA A 201 -2.38 -8.52 -9.97
N ASP A 202 -1.56 -9.57 -9.87
CA ASP A 202 -1.80 -10.92 -10.37
C ASP A 202 -3.20 -11.48 -10.01
N TRP A 203 -3.68 -11.20 -8.78
CA TRP A 203 -4.99 -11.61 -8.30
C TRP A 203 -6.10 -10.60 -8.64
N ILE A 204 -5.82 -9.30 -8.63
CA ILE A 204 -6.77 -8.26 -9.08
C ILE A 204 -7.12 -8.47 -10.56
N ASP A 205 -6.14 -8.73 -11.42
CA ASP A 205 -6.35 -9.04 -12.85
C ASP A 205 -7.19 -10.31 -13.06
N LEU A 206 -7.19 -11.25 -12.11
CA LEU A 206 -8.06 -12.43 -12.12
C LEU A 206 -9.49 -12.08 -11.67
N ALA A 207 -9.62 -11.22 -10.64
CA ALA A 207 -10.90 -10.72 -10.17
C ALA A 207 -11.61 -9.89 -11.25
N SER A 208 -10.97 -8.86 -11.80
CA SER A 208 -11.53 -7.97 -12.83
C SER A 208 -12.03 -8.75 -14.05
N ARG A 209 -11.27 -9.74 -14.53
CA ARG A 209 -11.69 -10.63 -15.64
C ARG A 209 -12.93 -11.44 -15.30
N ARG A 210 -13.03 -12.02 -14.09
CA ARG A 210 -14.20 -12.80 -13.65
C ARG A 210 -15.43 -11.93 -13.38
N LEU A 211 -15.23 -10.69 -12.96
CA LEU A 211 -16.30 -9.70 -12.76
C LEU A 211 -16.78 -9.06 -14.08
N GLY A 212 -16.15 -9.36 -15.21
CA GLY A 212 -16.51 -8.81 -16.53
C GLY A 212 -16.06 -7.37 -16.75
N LEU A 213 -15.16 -6.86 -15.89
CA LEU A 213 -14.66 -5.49 -15.92
C LEU A 213 -13.56 -5.41 -17.00
N GLN A 214 -13.85 -4.71 -18.10
CA GLN A 214 -13.04 -4.76 -19.33
C GLN A 214 -11.66 -4.10 -19.17
N HIS A 215 -10.64 -4.86 -18.75
CA HIS A 215 -9.28 -4.36 -18.68
C HIS A 215 -8.48 -4.71 -19.96
N ARG A 216 -8.39 -3.76 -20.91
CA ARG A 216 -7.65 -3.93 -22.18
C ARG A 216 -6.12 -3.89 -22.06
N ARG A 217 -5.56 -3.72 -20.86
CA ARG A 217 -4.11 -3.79 -20.58
C ARG A 217 -3.92 -4.31 -19.16
N GLY A 218 -3.21 -5.43 -18.98
CA GLY A 218 -2.62 -5.72 -17.67
C GLY A 218 -1.63 -4.62 -17.29
N LEU A 219 -1.22 -4.56 -16.01
CA LEU A 219 -0.27 -3.54 -15.57
C LEU A 219 0.98 -3.55 -16.47
N PRO A 220 1.46 -2.37 -16.94
CA PRO A 220 2.72 -2.33 -17.65
C PRO A 220 3.80 -2.91 -16.73
N PRO A 221 4.62 -3.86 -17.20
CA PRO A 221 5.71 -4.38 -16.38
C PRO A 221 6.55 -3.20 -15.91
N CYS A 222 6.90 -3.18 -14.62
CA CYS A 222 7.80 -2.15 -14.13
C CYS A 222 9.07 -2.20 -14.98
N ASN A 223 9.35 -1.13 -15.73
CA ASN A 223 10.72 -0.89 -16.16
C ASN A 223 11.58 -1.02 -14.90
N PRO A 224 12.64 -1.85 -14.91
CA PRO A 224 13.52 -1.95 -13.76
C PRO A 224 13.95 -0.53 -13.43
N SER A 225 13.76 -0.14 -12.17
CA SER A 225 14.14 1.18 -11.67
C SER A 225 15.51 1.48 -12.21
N SER A 226 15.63 2.55 -13.02
CA SER A 226 16.92 2.93 -13.60
C SER A 226 17.79 3.39 -12.44
N HIS A 227 18.51 2.44 -11.82
CA HIS A 227 19.43 2.70 -10.73
C HIS A 227 20.25 3.91 -11.16
N ARG A 228 20.14 5.01 -10.42
CA ARG A 228 20.90 6.22 -10.74
C ARG A 228 22.36 5.81 -10.73
N ILE A 229 22.98 5.72 -11.91
CA ILE A 229 24.32 5.11 -12.07
C ILE A 229 25.35 5.78 -11.14
N ARG A 230 25.11 7.04 -10.73
CA ARG A 230 25.86 7.75 -9.69
C ARG A 230 26.01 6.98 -8.37
N THR A 231 24.98 6.31 -7.85
CA THR A 231 25.09 5.61 -6.54
C THR A 231 25.98 4.37 -6.63
N LEU A 232 25.97 3.68 -7.77
CA LEU A 232 26.83 2.52 -8.06
C LEU A 232 28.32 2.88 -8.29
N LEU A 233 28.66 4.17 -8.34
CA LEU A 233 30.01 4.67 -8.59
C LEU A 233 30.74 5.16 -7.33
N SER A 234 30.05 5.26 -6.18
CA SER A 234 30.73 5.56 -4.90
C SER A 234 31.28 4.28 -4.28
N SER A 235 32.59 4.25 -4.06
CA SER A 235 33.25 3.17 -3.30
C SER A 235 33.43 3.51 -1.82
N GLU A 236 33.15 4.75 -1.41
CA GLU A 236 33.33 5.22 -0.05
C GLU A 236 32.14 4.85 0.84
N PRO A 237 32.36 4.39 2.09
CA PRO A 237 31.27 4.07 3.00
C PRO A 237 30.51 5.31 3.48
N CYS A 238 29.19 5.19 3.61
CA CYS A 238 28.30 6.24 4.13
C CYS A 238 28.68 6.69 5.54
N ARG A 239 28.49 7.97 5.87
CA ARG A 239 28.72 8.50 7.22
C ARG A 239 27.81 7.83 8.26
N PHE A 240 28.32 7.61 9.48
CA PHE A 240 27.50 7.13 10.59
C PHE A 240 26.47 8.19 11.05
N PRO A 241 25.31 7.78 11.58
CA PRO A 241 24.32 8.73 12.09
C PRO A 241 24.78 9.31 13.45
N PRO A 242 24.25 10.48 13.88
CA PRO A 242 24.59 11.07 15.17
C PRO A 242 24.35 10.12 16.34
N ALA A 243 25.18 10.19 17.38
CA ALA A 243 25.20 9.21 18.48
C ALA A 243 23.84 9.01 19.19
N GLY A 244 22.99 10.04 19.28
CA GLY A 244 21.63 9.90 19.79
C GLY A 244 20.74 9.05 18.87
N SER A 245 20.66 9.43 17.60
CA SER A 245 19.92 8.71 16.56
C SER A 245 20.41 7.26 16.39
N ALA A 246 21.73 7.04 16.39
CA ALA A 246 22.33 5.71 16.25
C ALA A 246 21.87 4.74 17.34
N ARG A 247 21.76 5.21 18.60
CA ARG A 247 21.28 4.42 19.74
C ARG A 247 19.77 4.19 19.67
N LEU A 248 19.00 5.22 19.32
CA LEU A 248 17.55 5.13 19.16
C LEU A 248 17.16 4.10 18.08
N LEU A 249 17.72 4.23 16.89
CA LEU A 249 17.46 3.33 15.76
C LEU A 249 17.85 1.88 16.08
N ALA A 250 18.99 1.67 16.72
CA ALA A 250 19.39 0.34 17.17
C ALA A 250 18.43 -0.23 18.24
N ALA A 251 17.96 0.59 19.18
CA ALA A 251 16.94 0.18 20.14
C ALA A 251 15.64 -0.23 19.42
N ARG A 252 15.17 0.53 18.41
CA ARG A 252 13.98 0.14 17.62
C ARG A 252 14.14 -1.21 16.94
N PHE A 253 15.29 -1.49 16.34
CA PHE A 253 15.59 -2.80 15.77
C PHE A 253 15.57 -3.92 16.83
N PHE A 254 16.21 -3.71 17.99
CA PHE A 254 16.31 -4.73 19.06
C PHE A 254 15.05 -4.89 19.91
N ASP A 255 14.16 -3.89 19.93
CA ASP A 255 12.87 -3.92 20.65
C ASP A 255 11.70 -4.33 19.75
N GLY A 256 11.83 -4.18 18.43
CA GLY A 256 10.90 -4.70 17.42
C GLY A 256 11.40 -5.98 16.77
N VAL A 257 11.87 -5.88 15.52
CA VAL A 257 12.00 -7.02 14.60
C VAL A 257 12.98 -8.10 15.07
N ASN A 258 14.04 -7.76 15.82
CA ASN A 258 14.98 -8.76 16.33
C ASN A 258 14.38 -9.63 17.46
N VAL A 259 13.20 -9.30 17.99
CA VAL A 259 12.45 -10.19 18.90
C VAL A 259 11.71 -11.27 18.09
N LEU A 260 11.22 -10.94 16.89
CA LEU A 260 10.57 -11.88 15.97
C LEU A 260 11.60 -12.75 15.23
N TYR A 261 12.72 -12.14 14.82
CA TYR A 261 13.82 -12.77 14.10
C TYR A 261 15.15 -12.47 14.83
N PRO A 262 15.56 -13.28 15.83
CA PRO A 262 16.78 -13.02 16.60
C PRO A 262 18.07 -13.25 15.79
N LEU A 263 18.44 -12.26 14.99
CA LEU A 263 19.61 -12.28 14.11
C LEU A 263 20.90 -11.82 14.84
N LEU A 264 20.74 -10.89 15.78
CA LEU A 264 21.83 -10.26 16.54
C LEU A 264 21.60 -10.34 18.06
N HIS A 265 22.70 -10.38 18.82
CA HIS A 265 22.69 -10.32 20.28
C HIS A 265 22.95 -8.88 20.77
N ARG A 266 22.02 -8.32 21.56
CA ARG A 266 22.00 -6.90 21.95
C ARG A 266 23.33 -6.43 22.56
N ASP A 267 23.77 -7.04 23.66
CA ASP A 267 24.94 -6.56 24.42
C ASP A 267 26.28 -6.70 23.66
N SER A 268 26.32 -7.64 22.72
CA SER A 268 27.50 -7.86 21.87
C SER A 268 27.57 -6.79 20.80
N PHE A 269 26.43 -6.49 20.17
CA PHE A 269 26.32 -5.51 19.10
C PHE A 269 26.35 -4.06 19.61
N GLN A 270 25.88 -3.81 20.84
CA GLN A 270 25.95 -2.48 21.47
C GLN A 270 27.41 -1.99 21.59
N LYS A 271 28.34 -2.89 21.92
CA LYS A 271 29.79 -2.59 21.95
C LYS A 271 30.33 -2.23 20.56
N ASP A 272 29.73 -2.77 19.50
CA ASP A 272 30.12 -2.50 18.12
C ASP A 272 29.58 -1.14 17.67
N ILE A 273 28.37 -0.76 18.10
CA ILE A 273 27.82 0.60 17.95
C ILE A 273 28.70 1.62 18.69
N ASP A 274 29.09 1.34 19.94
CA ASP A 274 29.93 2.26 20.73
C ASP A 274 31.32 2.43 20.11
N LEU A 275 31.90 1.37 19.55
CA LEU A 275 33.14 1.44 18.78
C LEU A 275 32.98 2.24 17.47
N ALA A 276 31.87 2.06 16.75
CA ALA A 276 31.57 2.80 15.54
C ALA A 276 31.38 4.29 15.82
N LEU A 277 30.68 4.66 16.90
CA LEU A 277 30.49 6.06 17.31
C LEU A 277 31.79 6.76 17.76
N GLY A 278 32.82 5.99 18.12
CA GLY A 278 34.17 6.48 18.45
C GLY A 278 35.17 6.45 17.29
N SER A 279 34.75 6.10 16.07
CA SER A 279 35.62 5.99 14.89
C SER A 279 34.90 6.44 13.60
N ASN A 280 35.62 6.47 12.48
CA ASN A 280 35.00 6.68 11.17
C ASN A 280 34.68 5.34 10.46
N PRO A 281 33.77 5.31 9.47
CA PRO A 281 33.37 4.07 8.79
C PRO A 281 34.51 3.23 8.20
N VAL A 282 35.55 3.86 7.65
CA VAL A 282 36.71 3.16 7.07
C VAL A 282 37.53 2.51 8.17
N GLU A 283 37.89 3.27 9.20
CA GLU A 283 38.64 2.77 10.37
C GLU A 283 37.87 1.65 11.12
N PHE A 284 36.55 1.75 11.19
CA PHE A 284 35.70 0.69 11.73
C PHE A 284 35.77 -0.58 10.85
N ALA A 285 35.66 -0.43 9.53
CA ALA A 285 35.72 -1.54 8.57
C ALA A 285 37.10 -2.24 8.57
N GLU A 286 38.19 -1.48 8.69
CA GLU A 286 39.55 -2.01 8.83
C GLU A 286 39.70 -2.83 10.13
N ARG A 287 39.11 -2.38 11.23
CA ARG A 287 39.19 -3.05 12.54
C ARG A 287 38.25 -4.25 12.70
N ARG A 288 37.05 -4.19 12.11
CA ARG A 288 35.95 -5.14 12.39
C ARG A 288 35.44 -5.89 11.16
N GLY A 289 35.85 -5.49 9.96
CA GLY A 289 35.45 -6.09 8.70
C GLY A 289 34.15 -5.51 8.13
N ILE A 290 34.04 -5.55 6.80
CA ILE A 290 32.90 -5.04 6.02
C ILE A 290 31.55 -5.68 6.40
N ALA A 291 31.55 -6.91 6.92
CA ALA A 291 30.33 -7.60 7.31
C ALA A 291 29.67 -6.94 8.54
N LEU A 292 30.46 -6.52 9.54
CA LEU A 292 29.93 -5.83 10.71
C LEU A 292 29.56 -4.38 10.38
N LEU A 293 30.29 -3.74 9.46
CA LEU A 293 29.91 -2.43 8.93
C LEU A 293 28.52 -2.50 8.25
N ALA A 294 28.31 -3.48 7.38
CA ALA A 294 27.01 -3.71 6.74
C ALA A 294 25.91 -3.99 7.77
N GLN A 295 26.18 -4.80 8.81
CA GLN A 295 25.21 -5.04 9.89
C GLN A 295 24.80 -3.74 10.61
N LEU A 296 25.73 -2.81 10.89
CA LEU A 296 25.39 -1.51 11.51
C LEU A 296 24.46 -0.68 10.64
N TYR A 297 24.80 -0.50 9.37
CA TYR A 297 23.99 0.23 8.40
C TYR A 297 22.58 -0.36 8.26
N LEU A 298 22.48 -1.69 8.18
CA LEU A 298 21.20 -2.39 8.04
C LEU A 298 20.36 -2.30 9.33
N VAL A 299 20.97 -2.40 10.51
CA VAL A 299 20.29 -2.20 11.79
C VAL A 299 19.73 -0.79 11.91
N TRP A 300 20.47 0.24 11.50
CA TRP A 300 19.96 1.62 11.51
C TRP A 300 18.89 1.87 10.45
N SER A 301 19.02 1.31 9.25
CA SER A 301 18.03 1.42 8.17
C SER A 301 16.71 0.72 8.54
N ILE A 302 16.76 -0.51 9.06
CA ILE A 302 15.58 -1.21 9.60
C ILE A 302 15.01 -0.48 10.83
N GLY A 303 15.88 0.03 11.71
CA GLY A 303 15.48 0.85 12.85
C GLY A 303 14.75 2.14 12.46
N PHE A 304 15.04 2.68 11.26
CA PHE A 304 14.37 3.85 10.70
C PHE A 304 13.00 3.48 10.13
N ALA A 305 12.90 2.37 9.39
CA ALA A 305 11.62 1.83 8.94
C ALA A 305 10.65 1.51 10.11
N ALA A 306 11.18 1.28 11.32
CA ALA A 306 10.43 1.09 12.56
C ALA A 306 10.15 2.39 13.37
N GLU A 307 10.67 3.55 12.93
CA GLU A 307 10.44 4.87 13.54
C GLU A 307 9.95 5.86 12.46
N PRO A 308 8.70 5.74 11.99
CA PRO A 308 8.20 6.47 10.83
C PRO A 308 8.20 7.99 10.98
N LEU A 309 8.13 8.51 12.21
CA LEU A 309 8.03 9.95 12.49
C LEU A 309 9.38 10.65 12.70
N LEU A 310 10.51 9.93 12.55
CA LEU A 310 11.84 10.50 12.73
C LEU A 310 12.37 11.12 11.44
N ASP A 311 12.80 12.38 11.49
CA ASP A 311 13.50 13.00 10.37
C ASP A 311 14.92 12.43 10.19
N PRO A 312 15.26 11.86 9.02
CA PRO A 312 16.57 11.28 8.77
C PRO A 312 17.65 12.37 8.59
N VAL A 313 18.69 12.32 9.43
CA VAL A 313 19.93 13.11 9.25
C VAL A 313 20.82 12.52 8.14
N VAL A 314 20.63 11.22 7.83
CA VAL A 314 21.25 10.49 6.72
C VAL A 314 20.14 9.69 6.07
N ASP A 315 20.03 9.72 4.75
CA ASP A 315 19.01 8.93 4.04
C ASP A 315 19.27 7.43 4.28
N PRO A 316 18.33 6.69 4.90
CA PRO A 316 18.49 5.27 5.17
C PRO A 316 18.57 4.42 3.90
N GLN A 317 18.19 4.96 2.74
CA GLN A 317 18.33 4.30 1.44
C GLN A 317 19.79 4.29 0.97
N GLU A 318 20.61 5.29 1.32
CA GLU A 318 22.07 5.27 1.06
C GLU A 318 22.74 4.08 1.74
N TYR A 319 22.36 3.79 2.99
CA TYR A 319 22.83 2.62 3.75
C TYR A 319 22.44 1.31 3.07
N LEU A 320 21.20 1.18 2.61
CA LEU A 320 20.71 0.00 1.93
C LEU A 320 21.43 -0.20 0.58
N ASP A 321 21.54 0.85 -0.24
CA ASP A 321 22.19 0.77 -1.55
C ASP A 321 23.70 0.51 -1.44
N TYR A 322 24.39 1.12 -0.47
CA TYR A 322 25.78 0.77 -0.16
C TYR A 322 25.91 -0.72 0.19
N CYS A 323 25.04 -1.26 1.05
CA CYS A 323 25.06 -2.67 1.42
C CYS A 323 24.75 -3.62 0.25
N LYS A 324 23.91 -3.21 -0.72
CA LYS A 324 23.70 -3.96 -1.97
C LYS A 324 25.00 -4.10 -2.78
N THR A 325 25.86 -3.07 -2.83
CA THR A 325 27.17 -3.17 -3.54
C THR A 325 28.11 -4.19 -2.89
N LEU A 326 28.04 -4.34 -1.56
CA LEU A 326 28.89 -5.27 -0.79
C LEU A 326 28.50 -6.75 -0.93
N LEU A 327 27.31 -7.07 -1.47
CA LEU A 327 26.78 -8.44 -1.52
C LEU A 327 27.77 -9.44 -2.14
N GLY A 328 28.46 -9.06 -3.22
CA GLY A 328 29.47 -9.90 -3.86
C GLY A 328 30.60 -10.32 -2.92
N HIS A 329 31.10 -9.39 -2.09
CA HIS A 329 32.14 -9.67 -1.10
C HIS A 329 31.63 -10.53 0.05
N LEU A 330 30.38 -10.32 0.49
CA LEU A 330 29.77 -11.08 1.58
C LEU A 330 29.55 -12.55 1.20
N VAL A 331 29.09 -12.84 -0.02
CA VAL A 331 28.76 -14.20 -0.48
C VAL A 331 30.00 -15.08 -0.69
N ILE A 332 31.15 -14.50 -1.02
CA ILE A 332 32.39 -15.26 -1.29
C ILE A 332 32.95 -15.94 -0.03
N THR A 333 32.68 -15.40 1.17
CA THR A 333 33.24 -15.92 2.43
C THR A 333 32.16 -16.45 3.38
N ASN A 334 32.23 -17.74 3.72
CA ASN A 334 31.32 -18.36 4.68
C ASN A 334 31.72 -18.05 6.12
N SER A 335 31.15 -16.99 6.69
CA SER A 335 31.25 -16.61 8.11
C SER A 335 29.85 -16.38 8.69
N VAL A 336 29.70 -16.44 10.02
CA VAL A 336 28.42 -16.14 10.69
C VAL A 336 28.02 -14.69 10.45
N ASP A 337 28.98 -13.79 10.42
CA ASP A 337 28.74 -12.35 10.27
C ASP A 337 28.38 -11.97 8.83
N ASN A 338 28.88 -12.72 7.84
CA ASN A 338 28.45 -12.59 6.45
C ASN A 338 27.01 -13.11 6.28
N VAL A 339 26.65 -14.24 6.92
CA VAL A 339 25.26 -14.74 6.95
C VAL A 339 24.34 -13.71 7.61
N ARG A 340 24.72 -13.15 8.77
CA ARG A 340 23.98 -12.06 9.44
C ARG A 340 23.76 -10.87 8.52
N ALA A 341 24.82 -10.35 7.89
CA ALA A 341 24.74 -9.22 6.98
C ALA A 341 23.81 -9.50 5.79
N ILE A 342 23.87 -10.70 5.19
CA ILE A 342 23.03 -11.08 4.04
C ILE A 342 21.55 -11.25 4.45
N VAL A 343 21.26 -11.86 5.61
CA VAL A 343 19.89 -12.02 6.10
C VAL A 343 19.30 -10.68 6.55
N LEU A 344 20.09 -9.81 7.18
CA LEU A 344 19.67 -8.43 7.49
C LEU A 344 19.46 -7.59 6.23
N LEU A 345 20.27 -7.80 5.18
CA LEU A 345 20.08 -7.13 3.88
C LEU A 345 18.76 -7.58 3.25
N ALA A 346 18.43 -8.87 3.32
CA ALA A 346 17.12 -9.37 2.89
C ALA A 346 15.96 -8.80 3.71
N LEU A 347 16.09 -8.74 5.04
CA LEU A 347 15.08 -8.18 5.94
C LEU A 347 14.87 -6.68 5.67
N CYS A 348 15.96 -5.92 5.48
CA CYS A 348 15.90 -4.52 5.10
C CYS A 348 15.20 -4.33 3.74
N MET A 349 15.59 -5.08 2.70
CA MET A 349 14.91 -5.01 1.40
C MET A 349 13.41 -5.31 1.48
N HIS A 350 12.99 -6.22 2.38
CA HIS A 350 11.57 -6.48 2.63
C HIS A 350 10.84 -5.28 3.26
N CYS A 351 11.44 -4.63 4.27
CA CYS A 351 10.91 -3.39 4.85
C CYS A 351 10.76 -2.24 3.84
N TYR A 352 11.60 -2.20 2.80
CA TYR A 352 11.59 -1.18 1.74
C TYR A 352 10.84 -1.60 0.44
N ASP A 353 10.05 -2.69 0.49
CA ASP A 353 9.25 -3.28 -0.62
C ASP A 353 10.05 -3.84 -1.83
N ASP A 354 11.35 -4.12 -1.68
CA ASP A 354 12.12 -4.94 -2.62
C ASP A 354 11.99 -6.42 -2.28
N THR A 355 10.81 -6.98 -2.55
CA THR A 355 10.44 -8.34 -2.13
C THR A 355 11.21 -9.41 -2.94
N ALA A 356 11.49 -9.17 -4.23
CA ALA A 356 12.31 -10.09 -5.02
C ALA A 356 13.81 -10.03 -4.65
N GLY A 357 14.37 -8.85 -4.40
CA GLY A 357 15.72 -8.69 -3.86
C GLY A 357 15.86 -9.39 -2.52
N SER A 358 14.88 -9.18 -1.63
CA SER A 358 14.78 -9.84 -0.32
C SER A 358 14.85 -11.36 -0.46
N TRP A 359 13.98 -11.98 -1.26
CA TRP A 359 13.98 -13.43 -1.46
C TRP A 359 15.31 -13.97 -1.97
N ASN A 360 15.93 -13.27 -2.94
CA ASN A 360 17.18 -13.69 -3.54
C ASN A 360 18.33 -13.66 -2.52
N ALA A 361 18.47 -12.57 -1.76
CA ALA A 361 19.47 -12.47 -0.70
C ALA A 361 19.22 -13.48 0.43
N LEU A 362 17.97 -13.64 0.87
CA LEU A 362 17.60 -14.59 1.93
C LEU A 362 17.95 -16.02 1.55
N THR A 363 17.63 -16.42 0.32
CA THR A 363 17.97 -17.76 -0.21
C THR A 363 19.48 -18.00 -0.18
N VAL A 364 20.31 -16.99 -0.47
CA VAL A 364 21.77 -17.12 -0.37
C VAL A 364 22.21 -17.25 1.09
N GLY A 365 21.65 -16.44 2.00
CA GLY A 365 21.90 -16.54 3.45
C GLY A 365 21.54 -17.91 4.03
N VAL A 366 20.37 -18.45 3.68
CA VAL A 366 19.91 -19.80 4.05
C VAL A 366 20.86 -20.88 3.54
N ASN A 367 21.31 -20.80 2.29
CA ASN A 367 22.27 -21.76 1.73
C ASN A 367 23.63 -21.70 2.44
N MET A 368 24.14 -20.50 2.75
CA MET A 368 25.39 -20.33 3.51
C MET A 368 25.26 -20.87 4.94
N ALA A 369 24.18 -20.53 5.65
CA ALA A 369 23.87 -21.04 6.98
C ALA A 369 23.76 -22.59 7.01
N THR A 370 23.12 -23.17 5.99
CA THR A 370 22.98 -24.62 5.81
C THR A 370 24.33 -25.28 5.52
N GLY A 371 25.15 -24.68 4.64
CA GLY A 371 26.51 -25.15 4.34
C GLY A 371 27.46 -25.09 5.55
N MET A 372 27.24 -24.13 6.45
CA MET A 372 27.93 -24.02 7.75
C MET A 372 27.36 -24.96 8.84
N GLY A 373 26.30 -25.71 8.54
CA GLY A 373 25.64 -26.63 9.48
C GLY A 373 24.99 -25.90 10.66
N LEU A 374 24.51 -24.66 10.48
CA LEU A 374 23.85 -23.91 11.54
C LEU A 374 22.49 -24.53 11.89
N HIS A 375 21.81 -25.12 10.90
CA HIS A 375 20.47 -25.70 10.95
C HIS A 375 20.27 -26.91 11.86
N LYS A 376 21.35 -27.48 12.42
CA LYS A 376 21.27 -28.68 13.26
C LYS A 376 22.37 -28.77 14.33
N PRO A 377 22.18 -29.57 15.38
CA PRO A 377 23.16 -29.74 16.45
C PRO A 377 24.54 -30.20 15.94
N ARG A 378 25.60 -29.74 16.62
CA ARG A 378 26.98 -30.16 16.33
C ARG A 378 27.16 -31.65 16.65
N THR A 379 27.32 -32.50 15.62
CA THR A 379 27.46 -33.96 15.77
C THR A 379 28.77 -34.40 16.44
N CYS A 380 29.82 -33.58 16.42
CA CYS A 380 31.11 -33.88 17.03
C CYS A 380 31.38 -33.02 18.28
N ARG A 381 30.87 -33.45 19.45
CA ARG A 381 31.31 -32.98 20.78
C ARG A 381 32.73 -33.47 21.12
N ARG A 382 33.73 -33.13 20.30
CA ARG A 382 35.12 -33.22 20.76
C ARG A 382 35.28 -32.18 21.87
N LYS A 383 35.76 -32.58 23.06
CA LYS A 383 35.99 -31.70 24.22
C LYS A 383 37.14 -30.70 23.95
N CYS A 384 36.95 -29.79 23.00
CA CYS A 384 37.83 -28.68 22.74
C CYS A 384 37.59 -27.63 23.84
N GLN A 385 38.33 -27.73 24.94
CA GLN A 385 38.30 -26.77 26.04
C GLN A 385 38.67 -25.35 25.60
N ASN A 386 39.31 -25.20 24.44
CA ASN A 386 39.51 -23.93 23.76
C ASN A 386 38.35 -23.66 22.78
N ARG A 387 37.29 -22.98 23.25
CA ARG A 387 36.36 -22.27 22.34
C ARG A 387 37.18 -21.22 21.56
N LYS A 388 37.03 -21.15 20.24
CA LYS A 388 37.54 -19.99 19.48
C LYS A 388 36.74 -18.74 19.92
N PRO A 389 37.39 -17.60 20.21
CA PRO A 389 36.68 -16.34 20.42
C PRO A 389 35.74 -16.06 19.24
N GLY A 390 34.50 -15.64 19.52
CA GLY A 390 33.47 -15.34 18.51
C GLY A 390 32.74 -16.54 17.89
N ALA A 391 33.02 -17.78 18.29
CA ALA A 391 32.23 -18.93 17.83
C ALA A 391 30.92 -19.05 18.62
N LEU A 392 29.77 -18.93 17.93
CA LEU A 392 28.44 -19.13 18.54
C LEU A 392 28.39 -20.44 19.34
N ASP A 393 27.76 -20.40 20.51
CA ASP A 393 27.41 -21.61 21.23
C ASP A 393 26.29 -22.41 20.54
N ASP A 394 25.78 -23.46 21.19
CA ASP A 394 24.80 -24.34 20.58
C ASP A 394 23.37 -23.77 20.64
N GLU A 395 23.06 -22.89 21.60
CA GLU A 395 21.73 -22.27 21.74
C GLU A 395 21.64 -20.98 20.92
N GLU A 396 22.67 -20.12 20.95
CA GLU A 396 22.80 -18.98 20.03
C GLU A 396 22.67 -19.44 18.56
N ARG A 397 23.27 -20.58 18.22
CA ARG A 397 23.17 -21.21 16.89
C ARG A 397 21.73 -21.62 16.56
N ARG A 398 21.04 -22.26 17.51
CA ARG A 398 19.65 -22.72 17.34
C ARG A 398 18.71 -21.54 17.15
N ILE A 399 18.79 -20.54 18.03
CA ILE A 399 18.01 -19.30 17.99
C ILE A 399 18.24 -18.55 16.68
N PHE A 400 19.49 -18.36 16.28
CA PHE A 400 19.84 -17.68 15.03
C PHE A 400 19.28 -18.41 13.80
N TRP A 401 19.36 -19.75 13.77
CA TRP A 401 18.72 -20.52 12.70
C TRP A 401 17.20 -20.40 12.71
N LEU A 402 16.56 -20.48 13.88
CA LEU A 402 15.10 -20.38 13.99
C LEU A 402 14.58 -18.99 13.59
N GLY A 403 15.36 -17.92 13.79
CA GLY A 403 15.07 -16.59 13.23
C GLY A 403 15.10 -16.56 11.70
N ILE A 404 16.12 -17.18 11.08
CA ILE A 404 16.20 -17.32 9.60
C ILE A 404 15.04 -18.18 9.07
N TYR A 405 14.76 -19.31 9.74
CA TYR A 405 13.67 -20.24 9.43
C TYR A 405 12.30 -19.56 9.42
N ALA A 406 12.01 -18.74 10.44
CA ALA A 406 10.75 -18.03 10.54
C ALA A 406 10.60 -17.02 9.39
N PHE A 407 11.60 -16.15 9.20
CA PHE A 407 11.57 -15.11 8.16
C PHE A 407 11.45 -15.71 6.74
N GLU A 408 12.18 -16.79 6.43
CA GLU A 408 12.09 -17.47 5.13
C GLU A 408 10.70 -18.03 4.85
N LYS A 409 10.05 -18.62 5.86
CA LYS A 409 8.73 -19.23 5.70
C LYS A 409 7.61 -18.20 5.60
N PHE A 410 7.69 -17.07 6.31
CA PHE A 410 6.78 -15.93 6.10
C PHE A 410 6.90 -15.40 4.66
N LEU A 411 8.13 -15.06 4.23
CA LEU A 411 8.38 -14.51 2.89
C LEU A 411 8.01 -15.50 1.78
N ALA A 412 8.28 -16.81 1.97
CA ALA A 412 7.85 -17.85 1.05
C ALA A 412 6.32 -17.90 0.90
N PHE A 413 5.59 -17.90 2.02
CA PHE A 413 4.12 -17.93 2.02
C PHE A 413 3.53 -16.69 1.34
N GLU A 414 4.05 -15.51 1.65
CA GLU A 414 3.63 -14.22 1.09
C GLU A 414 3.83 -14.12 -0.42
N MET A 415 4.99 -14.58 -0.93
CA MET A 415 5.25 -14.64 -2.38
C MET A 415 4.55 -15.82 -3.08
N GLY A 416 3.81 -16.67 -2.34
CA GLY A 416 3.19 -17.89 -2.83
C GLY A 416 4.18 -18.96 -3.29
N ARG A 417 5.41 -18.94 -2.76
CA ARG A 417 6.51 -19.86 -3.07
C ARG A 417 6.50 -21.04 -2.10
N LEU A 418 7.25 -22.08 -2.45
CA LEU A 418 7.56 -23.16 -1.52
C LEU A 418 8.79 -22.74 -0.71
N SER A 419 8.75 -22.98 0.61
CA SER A 419 9.93 -22.85 1.46
C SER A 419 11.06 -23.73 0.91
N SER A 420 12.26 -23.18 0.91
CA SER A 420 13.53 -23.84 0.57
C SER A 420 14.08 -24.69 1.72
N ILE A 421 13.54 -24.51 2.93
CA ILE A 421 13.95 -25.19 4.16
C ILE A 421 13.08 -26.43 4.38
N ASP A 422 13.72 -27.59 4.44
CA ASP A 422 13.10 -28.86 4.82
C ASP A 422 13.06 -29.00 6.34
N ASP A 423 11.87 -29.13 6.91
CA ASP A 423 11.65 -29.18 8.36
C ASP A 423 12.24 -30.45 8.99
N GLU A 424 12.35 -31.55 8.23
CA GLU A 424 12.89 -32.84 8.70
C GLU A 424 14.42 -32.84 8.86
N ASP A 425 15.13 -31.92 8.18
CA ASP A 425 16.60 -31.84 8.18
C ASP A 425 17.14 -30.82 9.20
N CYS A 426 16.25 -30.15 9.95
CA CYS A 426 16.51 -29.01 10.83
C CYS A 426 16.29 -29.31 12.33
N TYR A 427 16.48 -28.31 13.21
CA TYR A 427 15.98 -28.39 14.58
C TYR A 427 14.46 -28.58 14.61
N PRO A 428 13.92 -29.33 15.59
CA PRO A 428 12.49 -29.35 15.86
C PRO A 428 11.95 -27.91 16.04
N PRO A 429 10.91 -27.52 15.28
CA PRO A 429 10.38 -26.16 15.32
C PRO A 429 9.56 -25.85 16.59
N HIS A 430 9.29 -26.86 17.44
CA HIS A 430 8.63 -26.61 18.72
C HIS A 430 9.60 -25.94 19.70
N VAL A 431 9.29 -24.69 20.04
CA VAL A 431 10.00 -23.91 21.05
C VAL A 431 9.21 -23.99 22.36
N GLN A 432 9.47 -25.03 23.16
CA GLN A 432 8.86 -25.20 24.49
C GLN A 432 9.64 -24.47 25.59
N ASP A 433 10.97 -24.51 25.52
CA ASP A 433 11.88 -23.90 26.49
C ASP A 433 12.81 -22.91 25.77
N LEU A 434 12.71 -21.62 26.09
CA LEU A 434 13.62 -20.58 25.61
C LEU A 434 13.85 -19.52 26.71
N ASP A 435 14.47 -19.98 27.81
CA ASP A 435 14.87 -19.18 28.99
C ASP A 435 15.90 -18.08 28.67
N THR A 436 16.30 -17.91 27.42
CA THR A 436 17.39 -17.02 26.99
C THR A 436 17.03 -15.53 26.93
N TYR A 437 15.77 -15.16 27.18
CA TYR A 437 15.32 -13.77 27.36
C TYR A 437 14.77 -13.51 28.77
N THR A 438 15.47 -13.97 29.80
CA THR A 438 15.17 -13.65 31.20
C THR A 438 15.55 -12.21 31.57
N GLU A 439 14.68 -11.26 31.22
CA GLU A 439 14.30 -10.26 32.21
C GLU A 439 13.07 -10.81 32.96
N ALA A 440 13.12 -10.82 34.29
CA ALA A 440 12.16 -11.55 35.11
C ALA A 440 10.76 -10.92 35.06
N GLY A 441 9.90 -11.44 34.17
CA GLY A 441 8.51 -11.00 34.07
C GLY A 441 7.69 -11.86 33.10
N THR A 442 6.44 -12.13 33.48
CA THR A 442 5.43 -12.80 32.66
C THR A 442 4.95 -11.91 31.51
N SER A 443 5.83 -11.63 30.55
CA SER A 443 5.56 -10.70 29.44
C SER A 443 5.36 -11.43 28.11
N SER A 444 4.40 -10.95 27.33
CA SER A 444 4.09 -11.38 25.96
C SER A 444 5.33 -11.39 25.05
N ARG A 445 6.25 -10.44 25.27
CA ARG A 445 7.55 -10.33 24.57
C ARG A 445 8.37 -11.62 24.62
N GLY A 446 8.43 -12.30 25.78
CA GLY A 446 9.21 -13.54 25.93
C GLY A 446 8.61 -14.73 25.16
N LYS A 447 7.29 -14.72 24.92
CA LYS A 447 6.57 -15.77 24.19
C LYS A 447 6.52 -15.52 22.68
N ALA A 448 6.69 -14.27 22.25
CA ALA A 448 6.50 -13.82 20.87
C ALA A 448 7.31 -14.64 19.85
N PHE A 449 8.61 -14.87 20.11
CA PHE A 449 9.47 -15.63 19.20
C PHE A 449 8.98 -17.07 18.95
N ALA A 450 8.59 -17.77 20.02
CA ALA A 450 8.08 -19.14 19.93
C ALA A 450 6.79 -19.21 19.09
N VAL A 451 5.84 -18.30 19.35
CA VAL A 451 4.58 -18.20 18.60
C VAL A 451 4.83 -17.83 17.13
N THR A 452 5.82 -16.97 16.85
CA THR A 452 6.24 -16.60 15.48
C THR A 452 6.83 -17.78 14.71
N VAL A 453 7.69 -18.60 15.33
CA VAL A 453 8.25 -19.82 14.72
C VAL A 453 7.14 -20.84 14.42
N ASP A 454 6.21 -21.03 15.35
CA ASP A 454 5.07 -21.94 15.14
C ASP A 454 4.11 -21.44 14.05
N LEU A 455 3.82 -20.14 13.98
CA LEU A 455 3.03 -19.56 12.88
C LEU A 455 3.75 -19.78 11.54
N ALA A 456 5.04 -19.49 11.45
CA ALA A 456 5.83 -19.68 10.23
C ALA A 456 5.79 -21.13 9.73
N ARG A 457 5.86 -22.12 10.63
CA ARG A 457 5.67 -23.54 10.33
C ARG A 457 4.27 -23.85 9.79
N ILE A 458 3.22 -23.34 10.43
CA ILE A 458 1.83 -23.53 10.00
C ILE A 458 1.61 -22.93 8.60
N LEU A 459 2.09 -21.71 8.35
CA LEU A 459 2.01 -21.06 7.03
C LEU A 459 2.80 -21.81 5.96
N SER A 460 3.99 -22.33 6.29
CA SER A 460 4.78 -23.18 5.40
C SER A 460 4.02 -24.45 4.98
N GLU A 461 3.39 -25.16 5.92
CA GLU A 461 2.60 -26.37 5.62
C GLU A 461 1.34 -26.04 4.79
N ILE A 462 0.63 -24.95 5.12
CA ILE A 462 -0.51 -24.46 4.35
C ILE A 462 -0.10 -24.10 2.91
N GLY A 463 0.97 -23.31 2.75
CA GLY A 463 1.52 -22.91 1.46
C GLY A 463 1.95 -24.12 0.63
N ARG A 464 2.66 -25.07 1.24
CA ARG A 464 3.08 -26.33 0.61
C ARG A 464 1.89 -27.12 0.07
N LYS A 465 0.86 -27.38 0.87
CA LYS A 465 -0.36 -28.07 0.41
C LYS A 465 -1.04 -27.31 -0.74
N SER A 466 -1.24 -25.99 -0.56
CA SER A 466 -1.95 -25.11 -1.49
C SER A 466 -1.29 -24.99 -2.86
N VAL A 467 0.04 -24.87 -2.91
CA VAL A 467 0.83 -24.80 -4.15
C VAL A 467 0.87 -26.17 -4.85
N ILE A 468 1.01 -27.27 -4.09
CA ILE A 468 1.00 -28.63 -4.67
C ILE A 468 -0.36 -28.93 -5.33
N VAL A 469 -1.48 -28.67 -4.66
CA VAL A 469 -2.81 -28.95 -5.23
C VAL A 469 -3.15 -28.02 -6.39
N SER A 470 -2.66 -26.78 -6.37
CA SER A 470 -2.87 -25.84 -7.49
C SER A 470 -2.10 -26.25 -8.76
N ARG A 471 -0.89 -26.81 -8.64
CA ARG A 471 -0.12 -27.38 -9.78
C ARG A 471 -0.76 -28.62 -10.41
N LYS A 472 -1.61 -29.35 -9.70
CA LYS A 472 -2.34 -30.53 -10.25
C LYS A 472 -3.39 -30.15 -11.30
N GLU A 473 -3.77 -28.88 -11.38
CA GLU A 473 -4.73 -28.36 -12.37
C GLU A 473 -4.07 -28.10 -13.74
N ASP A 474 -2.73 -28.15 -13.83
CA ASP A 474 -2.00 -27.85 -15.05
C ASP A 474 -2.15 -28.99 -16.09
N GLY A 475 -2.87 -28.70 -17.18
CA GLY A 475 -3.06 -29.62 -18.30
C GLY A 475 -4.15 -30.69 -18.09
N VAL A 476 -5.00 -30.54 -17.07
CA VAL A 476 -6.05 -31.52 -16.72
C VAL A 476 -7.44 -31.03 -17.14
N ALA A 477 -8.23 -31.92 -17.75
CA ALA A 477 -9.59 -31.64 -18.23
C ALA A 477 -10.58 -32.77 -17.85
N GLY A 478 -11.88 -32.51 -18.01
CA GLY A 478 -12.94 -33.51 -17.80
C GLY A 478 -13.06 -33.99 -16.35
N PRO A 479 -13.43 -35.27 -16.11
CA PRO A 479 -13.63 -35.79 -14.75
C PRO A 479 -12.42 -35.67 -13.81
N ALA A 480 -11.20 -35.69 -14.38
CA ALA A 480 -9.98 -35.50 -13.61
C ALA A 480 -9.85 -34.06 -13.06
N LEU A 481 -10.36 -33.05 -13.77
CA LEU A 481 -10.39 -31.67 -13.28
C LEU A 481 -11.34 -31.54 -12.08
N GLN A 482 -12.50 -32.20 -12.12
CA GLN A 482 -13.45 -32.20 -10.99
C GLN A 482 -12.86 -32.84 -9.72
N ALA A 483 -12.04 -33.89 -9.88
CA ALA A 483 -11.30 -34.49 -8.76
C ALA A 483 -10.26 -33.52 -8.17
N VAL A 484 -9.53 -32.77 -9.01
CA VAL A 484 -8.58 -31.73 -8.56
C VAL A 484 -9.29 -30.57 -7.86
N ILE A 485 -10.44 -30.11 -8.38
CA ILE A 485 -11.27 -29.07 -7.73
C ILE A 485 -11.76 -29.56 -6.36
N THR A 486 -12.17 -30.82 -6.25
CA THR A 486 -12.55 -31.45 -4.97
C THR A 486 -11.38 -31.47 -3.99
N GLU A 487 -10.19 -31.86 -4.43
CA GLU A 487 -8.97 -31.85 -3.63
C GLU A 487 -8.59 -30.43 -3.18
N LYS A 488 -8.77 -29.41 -4.03
CA LYS A 488 -8.55 -28.00 -3.67
C LYS A 488 -9.48 -27.54 -2.56
N VAL A 489 -10.80 -27.75 -2.68
CA VAL A 489 -11.78 -27.35 -1.66
C VAL A 489 -11.49 -28.03 -0.32
N GLN A 490 -11.18 -29.33 -0.34
CA GLN A 490 -10.72 -30.05 0.85
C GLN A 490 -9.44 -29.45 1.43
N THR A 491 -8.45 -29.15 0.59
CA THR A 491 -7.17 -28.55 1.02
C THR A 491 -7.38 -27.19 1.69
N THR A 492 -8.24 -26.33 1.14
CA THR A 492 -8.58 -25.02 1.74
C THR A 492 -9.26 -25.20 3.09
N GLY A 493 -10.28 -26.07 3.19
CA GLY A 493 -10.99 -26.32 4.44
C GLY A 493 -10.08 -26.92 5.54
N GLU A 494 -9.20 -27.86 5.18
CA GLU A 494 -8.20 -28.41 6.09
C GLU A 494 -7.14 -27.38 6.52
N ALA A 495 -6.69 -26.53 5.60
CA ALA A 495 -5.70 -25.48 5.89
C ALA A 495 -6.26 -24.42 6.84
N GLN A 496 -7.50 -23.98 6.64
CA GLN A 496 -8.17 -23.02 7.51
C GLN A 496 -8.46 -23.63 8.89
N LEU A 497 -8.90 -24.89 8.95
CA LEU A 497 -9.07 -25.61 10.22
C LEU A 497 -7.75 -25.79 10.99
N LEU A 498 -6.63 -26.05 10.28
CA LEU A 498 -5.29 -26.11 10.88
C LEU A 498 -4.90 -24.75 11.48
N LEU A 499 -5.12 -23.67 10.73
CA LEU A 499 -4.81 -22.31 11.16
C LEU A 499 -5.64 -21.89 12.37
N THR A 500 -6.96 -22.13 12.36
CA THR A 500 -7.86 -21.79 13.47
C THR A 500 -7.52 -22.55 14.74
N ARG A 501 -7.28 -23.87 14.66
CA ARG A 501 -6.85 -24.69 15.81
C ARG A 501 -5.50 -24.25 16.39
N TRP A 502 -4.59 -23.82 15.52
CA TRP A 502 -3.34 -23.21 15.99
C TRP A 502 -3.63 -21.91 16.75
N GLY A 503 -4.48 -21.02 16.21
CA GLY A 503 -4.90 -19.77 16.86
C GLY A 503 -5.52 -19.98 18.25
N GLU A 504 -6.35 -21.03 18.41
CA GLU A 504 -6.91 -21.44 19.71
C GLU A 504 -5.82 -21.85 20.72
N SER A 505 -4.73 -22.48 20.26
CA SER A 505 -3.61 -22.90 21.11
C SER A 505 -2.64 -21.79 21.51
N VAL A 506 -2.73 -20.60 20.90
CA VAL A 506 -1.89 -19.44 21.25
C VAL A 506 -2.28 -18.91 22.64
N PRO A 507 -1.31 -18.53 23.51
CA PRO A 507 -1.60 -17.88 24.79
C PRO A 507 -2.46 -16.62 24.64
N ASP A 508 -3.35 -16.36 25.61
CA ASP A 508 -4.33 -15.26 25.59
C ASP A 508 -3.71 -13.89 25.17
N GLU A 509 -2.53 -13.57 25.70
CA GLU A 509 -1.77 -12.32 25.44
C GLU A 509 -1.35 -12.09 23.97
N LEU A 510 -1.31 -13.15 23.15
CA LEU A 510 -0.85 -13.14 21.76
C LEU A 510 -1.89 -13.72 20.79
N ARG A 511 -3.09 -14.06 21.27
CA ARG A 511 -4.09 -14.81 20.50
C ARG A 511 -4.67 -13.95 19.36
N PRO A 512 -4.65 -14.42 18.10
CA PRO A 512 -5.11 -13.62 16.95
C PRO A 512 -6.63 -13.48 16.80
N THR A 513 -7.41 -14.04 17.74
CA THR A 513 -8.88 -14.04 17.72
C THR A 513 -9.53 -13.19 18.80
N SER A 514 -8.76 -12.59 19.73
CA SER A 514 -9.31 -11.70 20.75
C SER A 514 -9.56 -10.29 20.21
N ASP A 515 -10.82 -9.88 20.13
CA ASP A 515 -11.22 -8.51 19.75
C ASP A 515 -10.90 -7.45 20.82
N ILE A 516 -10.44 -7.90 22.00
CA ILE A 516 -9.89 -7.10 23.08
C ILE A 516 -8.38 -7.38 23.14
N LEU A 517 -7.57 -6.49 22.57
CA LEU A 517 -6.12 -6.50 22.80
C LEU A 517 -5.83 -5.97 24.20
N ILE A 518 -5.63 -6.87 25.16
CA ILE A 518 -5.62 -6.58 26.60
C ILE A 518 -4.47 -5.64 27.00
N GLY A 519 -4.79 -4.60 27.77
CA GLY A 519 -3.93 -4.09 28.84
C GLY A 519 -2.78 -3.16 28.45
N SER A 520 -3.11 -1.89 28.20
CA SER A 520 -2.18 -0.75 28.00
C SER A 520 -1.27 -0.80 26.76
N ARG A 521 -1.58 0.06 25.77
CA ARG A 521 -0.80 0.28 24.53
C ARG A 521 -0.43 -0.99 23.77
N ILE A 522 -1.40 -1.51 23.02
CA ILE A 522 -1.29 -2.46 21.89
C ILE A 522 0.08 -3.17 21.82
N CYS A 523 0.15 -4.39 22.37
CA CYS A 523 1.36 -5.20 22.30
C CYS A 523 1.71 -5.49 20.82
N PRO A 524 2.80 -4.93 20.27
CA PRO A 524 2.99 -4.88 18.82
C PRO A 524 3.32 -6.27 18.23
N PHE A 525 3.71 -7.23 19.08
CA PHE A 525 3.85 -8.65 18.72
C PHE A 525 2.50 -9.37 18.55
N ALA A 526 1.49 -9.03 19.35
CA ALA A 526 0.15 -9.60 19.20
C ALA A 526 -0.48 -9.11 17.89
N SER A 527 -0.28 -7.84 17.56
CA SER A 527 -0.73 -7.24 16.30
C SER A 527 0.00 -7.87 15.09
N PHE A 528 1.32 -8.07 15.15
CA PHE A 528 2.07 -8.83 14.13
C PHE A 528 1.48 -10.23 13.90
N ILE A 529 1.30 -11.03 14.96
CA ILE A 529 0.73 -12.38 14.87
C ILE A 529 -0.68 -12.34 14.27
N SER A 530 -1.52 -11.42 14.74
CA SER A 530 -2.89 -11.22 14.23
C SER A 530 -2.91 -10.83 12.76
N MET A 531 -1.97 -9.99 12.32
CA MET A 531 -1.86 -9.52 10.94
C MET A 531 -1.54 -10.67 9.98
N HIS A 532 -0.52 -11.49 10.27
CA HIS A 532 -0.17 -12.62 9.40
C HIS A 532 -1.19 -13.77 9.49
N TYR A 533 -1.85 -13.98 10.63
CA TYR A 533 -2.98 -14.92 10.76
C TYR A 533 -4.16 -14.52 9.86
N ASN A 534 -4.59 -13.26 9.92
CA ASN A 534 -5.69 -12.78 9.08
C ASN A 534 -5.29 -12.69 7.59
N ASN A 535 -4.03 -12.36 7.27
CA ASN A 535 -3.50 -12.45 5.89
C ASN A 535 -3.64 -13.86 5.31
N ALA A 536 -3.32 -14.89 6.09
CA ALA A 536 -3.48 -16.27 5.67
C ALA A 536 -4.95 -16.67 5.48
N LEU A 537 -5.86 -16.20 6.34
CA LEU A 537 -7.31 -16.36 6.12
C LEU A 537 -7.78 -15.65 4.84
N VAL A 538 -7.31 -14.44 4.58
CA VAL A 538 -7.58 -13.68 3.34
C VAL A 538 -7.09 -14.46 2.12
N ILE A 539 -5.83 -14.89 2.07
CA ILE A 539 -5.27 -15.62 0.94
C ILE A 539 -6.04 -16.92 0.67
N LEU A 540 -6.39 -17.69 1.71
CA LEU A 540 -7.14 -18.93 1.58
C LEU A 540 -8.61 -18.73 1.16
N SER A 541 -9.23 -17.62 1.57
CA SER A 541 -10.67 -17.36 1.37
C SER A 541 -10.99 -16.54 0.13
N ARG A 542 -10.19 -15.53 -0.22
CA ARG A 542 -10.55 -14.43 -1.14
C ARG A 542 -11.08 -14.88 -2.51
N ASN A 543 -10.69 -16.05 -2.99
CA ASN A 543 -11.22 -16.61 -4.24
C ASN A 543 -12.73 -16.94 -4.17
N SER A 544 -13.33 -17.15 -3.00
CA SER A 544 -14.77 -17.36 -2.87
C SER A 544 -15.59 -16.11 -3.19
N LEU A 545 -14.99 -14.91 -3.11
CA LEU A 545 -15.63 -13.69 -3.62
C LEU A 545 -15.83 -13.74 -5.15
N LEU A 546 -15.09 -14.60 -5.86
CA LEU A 546 -15.14 -14.76 -7.32
C LEU A 546 -15.98 -15.98 -7.77
N ILE A 547 -16.86 -16.47 -6.88
CA ILE A 547 -17.75 -17.64 -7.04
C ILE A 547 -19.13 -17.24 -6.47
N SER A 548 -20.24 -17.63 -7.12
CA SER A 548 -21.59 -17.32 -6.62
C SER A 548 -21.96 -18.14 -5.38
N GLU A 549 -22.87 -17.60 -4.55
CA GLU A 549 -23.29 -18.25 -3.31
C GLU A 549 -23.98 -19.61 -3.54
N GLU A 550 -24.73 -19.78 -4.64
CA GLU A 550 -25.33 -21.05 -5.01
C GLU A 550 -24.27 -22.08 -5.41
N ALA A 551 -23.21 -21.65 -6.10
CA ALA A 551 -22.10 -22.51 -6.49
C ALA A 551 -21.27 -22.94 -5.27
N ILE A 552 -21.03 -22.03 -4.31
CA ILE A 552 -20.42 -22.34 -3.01
C ILE A 552 -21.29 -23.33 -2.24
N SER A 553 -22.59 -23.06 -2.11
CA SER A 553 -23.54 -23.90 -1.37
C SER A 553 -23.69 -25.31 -1.98
N SER A 554 -23.77 -25.40 -3.31
CA SER A 554 -23.83 -26.66 -4.05
C SER A 554 -22.53 -27.46 -3.90
N GLY A 555 -21.37 -26.81 -4.08
CA GLY A 555 -20.06 -27.43 -3.87
C GLY A 555 -19.85 -27.93 -2.44
N ALA A 556 -20.24 -27.12 -1.44
CA ALA A 556 -20.17 -27.49 -0.03
C ALA A 556 -21.09 -28.69 0.31
N ASN A 557 -22.29 -28.75 -0.27
CA ASN A 557 -23.20 -29.89 -0.10
C ASN A 557 -22.64 -31.22 -0.61
N ILE A 558 -21.76 -31.19 -1.61
CA ILE A 558 -21.10 -32.37 -2.19
C ILE A 558 -19.80 -32.71 -1.45
N ILE A 559 -18.97 -31.71 -1.17
CA ILE A 559 -17.57 -31.90 -0.74
C ILE A 559 -17.37 -31.72 0.77
N ALA A 560 -18.08 -30.76 1.36
CA ALA A 560 -17.86 -30.28 2.72
C ALA A 560 -18.87 -30.85 3.74
N LYS A 561 -20.02 -31.35 3.28
CA LYS A 561 -21.12 -31.80 4.13
C LYS A 561 -20.67 -32.80 5.22
N GLY A 562 -20.85 -32.42 6.48
CA GLY A 562 -20.47 -33.25 7.63
C GLY A 562 -18.96 -33.35 7.91
N LYS A 563 -18.14 -32.50 7.27
CA LYS A 563 -16.72 -32.30 7.61
C LYS A 563 -16.59 -31.23 8.70
N PRO A 564 -15.52 -31.24 9.53
CA PRO A 564 -15.30 -30.20 10.54
C PRO A 564 -15.07 -28.79 9.97
N TRP A 565 -14.90 -28.66 8.65
CA TRP A 565 -14.73 -27.40 7.92
C TRP A 565 -15.92 -27.05 7.00
N ASP A 566 -17.08 -27.71 7.15
CA ASP A 566 -18.31 -27.43 6.38
C ASP A 566 -18.73 -25.97 6.48
N TYR A 567 -18.81 -25.44 7.72
CA TYR A 567 -19.09 -24.03 8.00
C TYR A 567 -18.07 -23.09 7.34
N ILE A 568 -16.79 -23.44 7.40
CA ILE A 568 -15.68 -22.62 6.89
C ILE A 568 -15.82 -22.42 5.37
N VAL A 569 -16.03 -23.50 4.62
CA VAL A 569 -16.15 -23.44 3.15
C VAL A 569 -17.40 -22.67 2.71
N ARG A 570 -18.52 -22.79 3.43
CA ARG A 570 -19.75 -22.04 3.13
C ARG A 570 -19.59 -20.53 3.37
N ASN A 571 -18.91 -20.15 4.44
CA ASN A 571 -18.78 -18.75 4.85
C ASN A 571 -17.50 -18.07 4.33
N GLY A 572 -16.82 -18.66 3.34
CA GLY A 572 -15.53 -18.16 2.83
C GLY A 572 -15.55 -16.66 2.45
N GLN A 573 -16.64 -16.18 1.85
CA GLN A 573 -16.81 -14.77 1.46
C GLN A 573 -16.81 -13.85 2.70
N SER A 574 -17.57 -14.21 3.72
CA SER A 574 -17.62 -13.49 5.01
C SER A 574 -16.29 -13.57 5.75
N ILE A 575 -15.61 -14.74 5.74
CA ILE A 575 -14.29 -14.93 6.37
C ILE A 575 -13.23 -14.05 5.68
N ALA A 576 -13.23 -13.98 4.35
CA ALA A 576 -12.31 -13.14 3.59
C ALA A 576 -12.46 -11.65 3.96
N ALA A 577 -13.70 -11.15 3.94
CA ALA A 577 -14.00 -9.75 4.25
C ALA A 577 -13.72 -9.42 5.72
N ASN A 578 -14.17 -10.25 6.66
CA ASN A 578 -13.94 -10.01 8.10
C ASN A 578 -12.46 -10.07 8.49
N ALA A 579 -11.68 -10.99 7.91
CA ALA A 579 -10.23 -11.02 8.13
C ALA A 579 -9.56 -9.74 7.61
N ALA A 580 -9.95 -9.26 6.42
CA ALA A 580 -9.46 -8.01 5.86
C ALA A 580 -9.84 -6.78 6.70
N ARG A 581 -11.09 -6.67 7.19
CA ARG A 581 -11.51 -5.62 8.13
C ARG A 581 -10.66 -5.62 9.41
N LYS A 582 -10.43 -6.80 10.00
CA LYS A 582 -9.56 -6.94 11.19
C LYS A 582 -8.13 -6.45 10.91
N MET A 583 -7.57 -6.74 9.73
CA MET A 583 -6.25 -6.25 9.33
C MET A 583 -6.21 -4.72 9.22
N LEU A 584 -7.19 -4.10 8.55
CA LEU A 584 -7.25 -2.64 8.44
C LEU A 584 -7.43 -1.96 9.80
N ARG A 585 -8.32 -2.48 10.64
CA ARG A 585 -8.52 -2.00 12.01
C ARG A 585 -7.22 -2.06 12.83
N LEU A 586 -6.50 -3.18 12.77
CA LEU A 586 -5.21 -3.34 13.45
C LEU A 586 -4.14 -2.34 12.97
N LEU A 587 -4.15 -1.96 11.67
CA LEU A 587 -3.24 -0.94 11.16
C LEU A 587 -3.57 0.45 11.73
N VAL A 588 -4.85 0.85 11.69
CA VAL A 588 -5.32 2.14 12.22
C VAL A 588 -5.05 2.26 13.72
N GLU A 589 -5.49 1.27 14.52
CA GLU A 589 -5.25 1.27 15.97
C GLU A 589 -3.75 1.36 16.33
N THR A 590 -2.88 0.73 15.53
CA THR A 590 -1.42 0.79 15.73
C THR A 590 -0.87 2.21 15.50
N LEU A 591 -1.37 2.91 14.47
CA LEU A 591 -0.99 4.28 14.15
C LEU A 591 -1.50 5.28 15.21
N ASP A 592 -2.78 5.21 15.56
CA ASP A 592 -3.41 6.09 16.56
C ASP A 592 -2.74 5.99 17.93
N SER A 593 -2.40 4.77 18.34
CA SER A 593 -1.73 4.50 19.61
C SER A 593 -0.26 4.95 19.65
N LYS A 594 0.31 5.38 18.52
CA LYS A 594 1.75 5.66 18.31
C LYS A 594 2.62 4.52 18.83
N SER A 595 2.14 3.28 18.69
CA SER A 595 2.88 2.09 19.11
C SER A 595 3.91 1.73 18.05
N ASN A 596 5.10 1.32 18.48
CA ASN A 596 6.19 0.98 17.55
C ASN A 596 5.84 -0.35 16.89
N SER A 597 5.20 -0.29 15.72
CA SER A 597 4.73 -1.47 15.02
C SER A 597 5.91 -2.36 14.63
N VAL A 598 5.75 -3.68 14.73
CA VAL A 598 6.74 -4.63 14.21
C VAL A 598 6.37 -5.10 12.80
N TYR A 599 5.64 -4.29 12.03
CA TYR A 599 5.16 -4.67 10.69
C TYR A 599 6.29 -4.53 9.65
N PRO A 600 6.68 -5.61 8.95
CA PRO A 600 7.82 -5.57 8.05
C PRO A 600 7.43 -5.46 6.57
N SER A 601 6.13 -5.39 6.22
CA SER A 601 5.65 -5.52 4.84
C SER A 601 4.39 -4.73 4.50
N LEU A 602 4.43 -4.03 3.36
CA LEU A 602 3.29 -3.37 2.72
C LEU A 602 2.29 -4.36 2.11
N LEU A 603 2.74 -5.55 1.67
CA LEU A 603 1.92 -6.56 0.97
C LEU A 603 0.69 -6.98 1.78
N VAL A 604 0.84 -7.06 3.10
CA VAL A 604 -0.21 -7.55 3.97
C VAL A 604 -1.38 -6.57 4.06
N ALA A 605 -1.10 -5.27 4.14
CA ALA A 605 -2.11 -4.22 4.05
C ALA A 605 -2.79 -4.21 2.67
N LEU A 606 -2.01 -4.30 1.60
CA LEU A 606 -2.52 -4.35 0.22
C LEU A 606 -3.45 -5.55 -0.04
N HIS A 607 -3.16 -6.73 0.53
CA HIS A 607 -4.04 -7.89 0.48
C HIS A 607 -5.40 -7.64 1.14
N ALA A 608 -5.45 -6.95 2.29
CA ALA A 608 -6.70 -6.62 2.95
C ALA A 608 -7.55 -5.67 2.10
N LEU A 609 -6.95 -4.57 1.63
CA LEU A 609 -7.60 -3.55 0.81
C LEU A 609 -8.24 -4.15 -0.44
N ALA A 610 -7.47 -4.87 -1.26
CA ALA A 610 -7.99 -5.45 -2.49
C ALA A 610 -9.05 -6.52 -2.25
N THR A 611 -8.99 -7.24 -1.13
CA THR A 611 -10.03 -8.20 -0.75
C THR A 611 -11.34 -7.49 -0.40
N LEU A 612 -11.28 -6.34 0.28
CA LEU A 612 -12.45 -5.52 0.56
C LEU A 612 -12.98 -4.82 -0.69
N SER A 613 -12.13 -4.27 -1.57
CA SER A 613 -12.56 -3.71 -2.86
C SER A 613 -13.33 -4.75 -3.68
N VAL A 614 -12.85 -5.99 -3.76
CA VAL A 614 -13.57 -7.08 -4.43
C VAL A 614 -14.83 -7.48 -3.67
N HIS A 615 -14.85 -7.46 -2.33
CA HIS A 615 -16.06 -7.74 -1.54
C HIS A 615 -17.15 -6.70 -1.79
N ILE A 616 -16.82 -5.41 -1.80
CA ILE A 616 -17.74 -4.29 -2.09
C ILE A 616 -18.37 -4.48 -3.48
N VAL A 617 -17.55 -4.72 -4.51
CA VAL A 617 -18.03 -4.93 -5.89
C VAL A 617 -18.88 -6.20 -6.05
N THR A 618 -18.65 -7.23 -5.23
CA THR A 618 -19.39 -8.51 -5.31
C THR A 618 -20.63 -8.56 -4.42
N HIS A 619 -20.75 -7.65 -3.45
CA HIS A 619 -21.85 -7.58 -2.48
C HIS A 619 -22.32 -6.11 -2.34
N PRO A 620 -22.79 -5.45 -3.41
CA PRO A 620 -23.14 -4.02 -3.37
C PRO A 620 -24.30 -3.71 -2.42
N ASP A 621 -25.29 -4.60 -2.32
CA ASP A 621 -26.48 -4.43 -1.46
C ASP A 621 -26.19 -4.65 0.04
N SER A 622 -24.95 -5.03 0.40
CA SER A 622 -24.57 -5.25 1.79
C SER A 622 -24.31 -3.92 2.49
N ARG A 623 -25.05 -3.64 3.56
CA ARG A 623 -24.80 -2.48 4.44
C ARG A 623 -23.36 -2.44 4.98
N ILE A 624 -22.73 -3.60 5.17
CA ILE A 624 -21.34 -3.68 5.61
C ILE A 624 -20.39 -3.30 4.45
N SER A 625 -20.72 -3.64 3.20
CA SER A 625 -19.98 -3.15 2.03
C SER A 625 -20.13 -1.65 1.83
N ALA A 626 -21.31 -1.08 2.09
CA ALA A 626 -21.50 0.37 2.04
C ALA A 626 -20.67 1.09 3.12
N MET A 627 -20.63 0.56 4.34
CA MET A 627 -19.75 1.03 5.41
C MET A 627 -18.26 0.89 5.03
N ASP A 628 -17.83 -0.29 4.56
CA ASP A 628 -16.45 -0.52 4.08
C ASP A 628 -16.09 0.44 2.92
N PHE A 629 -17.06 0.77 2.05
CA PHE A 629 -16.86 1.71 0.95
C PHE A 629 -16.59 3.11 1.50
N HIS A 630 -17.47 3.63 2.36
CA HIS A 630 -17.28 4.92 3.03
C HIS A 630 -15.95 4.99 3.78
N ASP A 631 -15.62 3.98 4.60
CA ASP A 631 -14.33 3.88 5.29
C ASP A 631 -13.15 3.84 4.29
N SER A 632 -13.25 3.06 3.20
CA SER A 632 -12.18 2.98 2.18
C SER A 632 -12.00 4.25 1.36
N THR A 633 -13.06 5.06 1.20
CA THR A 633 -13.02 6.39 0.57
C THR A 633 -12.61 7.49 1.54
N ALA A 634 -12.82 7.30 2.84
CA ALA A 634 -12.38 8.23 3.86
C ALA A 634 -10.86 8.38 3.78
N HIS A 635 -10.40 9.64 3.78
CA HIS A 635 -8.98 9.96 3.65
C HIS A 635 -8.10 9.25 4.70
N GLN A 636 -8.65 8.80 5.83
CA GLN A 636 -7.93 8.09 6.87
C GLN A 636 -7.24 6.81 6.40
N HIS A 637 -7.89 5.90 5.66
CA HIS A 637 -7.25 4.64 5.23
C HIS A 637 -6.18 4.89 4.14
N LEU A 638 -6.49 5.77 3.18
CA LEU A 638 -5.53 6.19 2.17
C LEU A 638 -4.36 6.95 2.79
N ASN A 639 -4.58 7.83 3.78
CA ASN A 639 -3.54 8.51 4.53
C ASN A 639 -2.78 7.58 5.47
N CYS A 640 -3.37 6.51 6.01
CA CYS A 640 -2.63 5.51 6.78
C CYS A 640 -1.65 4.72 5.89
N ILE A 641 -2.08 4.35 4.69
CA ILE A 641 -1.20 3.75 3.67
C ILE A 641 -0.17 4.79 3.23
N HIS A 642 -0.60 6.03 2.95
CA HIS A 642 0.29 7.12 2.56
C HIS A 642 1.33 7.35 3.65
N LEU A 643 0.97 7.43 4.93
CA LEU A 643 1.90 7.58 6.04
C LEU A 643 2.85 6.38 6.12
N PHE A 644 2.35 5.13 6.08
CA PHE A 644 3.18 3.92 6.09
C PHE A 644 4.16 3.85 4.90
N VAL A 645 3.76 4.38 3.73
CA VAL A 645 4.53 4.38 2.48
C VAL A 645 5.51 5.57 2.40
N PHE A 646 5.10 6.75 2.83
CA PHE A 646 5.86 8.01 2.85
C PHE A 646 6.92 8.01 3.96
N THR A 647 6.73 7.18 4.99
CA THR A 647 7.70 6.98 6.08
C THR A 647 8.66 5.81 5.79
N ALA A 648 8.23 4.80 5.03
CA ALA A 648 9.12 3.77 4.51
C ALA A 648 9.97 4.23 3.30
N GLN A 649 9.56 5.24 2.52
CA GLN A 649 10.33 5.73 1.36
C GLN A 649 10.34 7.25 1.26
N LYS A 650 11.33 7.91 1.90
CA LYS A 650 11.47 9.38 1.87
C LYS A 650 12.06 9.95 0.56
N GLN A 651 12.36 9.13 -0.45
CA GLN A 651 12.69 9.59 -1.80
C GLN A 651 12.44 8.53 -2.89
N GLU A 652 11.81 8.97 -4.00
CA GLU A 652 11.43 8.25 -5.25
C GLU A 652 9.95 7.83 -5.44
N ILE A 653 9.07 8.03 -4.45
CA ILE A 653 7.63 7.76 -4.64
C ILE A 653 6.92 8.81 -5.50
N ASP A 654 7.18 10.10 -5.35
CA ASP A 654 6.52 11.16 -6.13
C ASP A 654 6.71 11.00 -7.64
N THR A 655 7.80 10.37 -8.08
CA THR A 655 8.05 10.08 -9.49
C THR A 655 7.55 8.70 -9.92
N MET A 656 7.32 7.76 -9.00
CA MET A 656 6.86 6.41 -9.29
C MET A 656 5.33 6.26 -9.19
N ILE A 657 4.64 6.95 -8.27
CA ILE A 657 3.17 7.06 -8.26
C ILE A 657 2.69 7.79 -9.53
N PHE A 658 3.38 8.87 -9.95
CA PHE A 658 3.05 9.58 -11.19
C PHE A 658 3.26 8.74 -12.48
N LYS A 659 4.08 7.67 -12.44
CA LYS A 659 4.40 6.82 -13.60
C LYS A 659 3.84 5.40 -13.54
N LYS A 660 3.36 4.95 -12.39
CA LYS A 660 2.66 3.66 -12.19
C LYS A 660 1.25 3.88 -11.63
N SER A 661 0.67 5.02 -12.00
CA SER A 661 -0.73 5.38 -11.78
C SER A 661 -1.71 4.33 -12.31
N ALA A 662 -1.31 3.40 -13.18
CA ALA A 662 -2.18 2.37 -13.74
C ALA A 662 -2.90 1.49 -12.69
N THR A 663 -2.28 1.10 -11.56
CA THR A 663 -2.94 0.21 -10.59
C THR A 663 -3.92 0.94 -9.68
N PHE A 664 -3.52 2.10 -9.16
CA PHE A 664 -4.41 2.95 -8.37
C PHE A 664 -5.50 3.57 -9.24
N ALA A 665 -5.19 3.98 -10.48
CA ALA A 665 -6.19 4.40 -11.44
C ALA A 665 -7.03 3.23 -11.98
N ALA A 666 -6.59 1.97 -11.93
CA ALA A 666 -7.44 0.82 -12.26
C ALA A 666 -8.36 0.41 -11.10
N LEU A 667 -7.93 0.53 -9.84
CA LEU A 667 -8.79 0.37 -8.66
C LEU A 667 -9.77 1.55 -8.53
N TRP A 668 -9.29 2.78 -8.73
CA TRP A 668 -10.12 3.99 -8.79
C TRP A 668 -11.04 3.99 -10.01
N ALA A 669 -10.60 3.52 -11.18
CA ALA A 669 -11.48 3.28 -12.32
C ALA A 669 -12.39 2.06 -12.13
N LEU A 670 -12.07 1.11 -11.26
CA LEU A 670 -13.02 0.06 -10.84
C LEU A 670 -14.13 0.70 -10.01
N CYS A 671 -13.77 1.52 -9.02
CA CYS A 671 -14.72 2.29 -8.23
C CYS A 671 -15.54 3.26 -9.11
N GLN A 672 -14.94 3.91 -10.11
CA GLN A 672 -15.65 4.78 -11.05
C GLN A 672 -16.48 4.04 -12.11
N GLN A 673 -16.04 2.88 -12.60
CA GLN A 673 -16.85 2.07 -13.53
C GLN A 673 -18.01 1.37 -12.83
N VAL A 674 -17.86 1.05 -11.54
CA VAL A 674 -18.99 0.63 -10.69
C VAL A 674 -19.85 1.83 -10.30
N SER A 675 -19.28 3.02 -10.09
CA SER A 675 -20.04 4.28 -9.99
C SER A 675 -20.76 4.70 -11.28
N ALA A 676 -20.39 4.10 -12.43
CA ALA A 676 -21.12 4.24 -13.69
C ALA A 676 -22.16 3.13 -13.92
N ALA A 677 -22.24 2.14 -13.02
CA ALA A 677 -23.22 1.04 -13.02
C ALA A 677 -24.19 1.11 -11.83
N CYS A 678 -23.81 1.78 -10.74
CA CYS A 678 -24.70 2.26 -9.70
C CYS A 678 -25.13 3.68 -10.10
N GLY A 679 -26.40 3.86 -10.48
CA GLY A 679 -26.92 5.04 -11.15
C GLY A 679 -27.01 6.29 -10.28
N CYS A 680 -25.86 6.84 -9.88
CA CYS A 680 -25.76 8.05 -9.09
C CYS A 680 -25.72 9.28 -10.01
N SER A 681 -26.87 9.90 -10.25
CA SER A 681 -26.97 11.16 -11.00
C SER A 681 -27.81 12.17 -10.21
N LEU A 682 -27.28 12.60 -9.06
CA LEU A 682 -27.77 13.82 -8.42
C LEU A 682 -27.41 15.01 -9.31
N GLU A 683 -28.43 15.69 -9.80
CA GLU A 683 -28.32 16.92 -10.58
C GLU A 683 -28.49 18.10 -9.61
N VAL A 684 -27.74 19.18 -9.83
CA VAL A 684 -27.78 20.37 -8.99
C VAL A 684 -28.01 21.58 -9.88
N GLU A 685 -29.15 22.21 -9.69
CA GLU A 685 -29.56 23.43 -10.38
C GLU A 685 -29.54 24.60 -9.41
N SER A 686 -29.25 25.81 -9.89
CA SER A 686 -29.07 27.00 -9.05
C SER A 686 -29.97 28.15 -9.50
N HIS A 687 -30.48 28.91 -8.55
CA HIS A 687 -31.34 30.07 -8.77
C HIS A 687 -30.87 31.26 -7.95
N ILE A 688 -30.66 32.41 -8.59
CA ILE A 688 -30.28 33.66 -7.93
C ILE A 688 -31.57 34.41 -7.58
N ASN A 689 -31.77 34.67 -6.28
CA ASN A 689 -32.92 35.40 -5.77
C ASN A 689 -32.64 36.91 -5.82
N ASP A 690 -32.83 37.52 -6.99
CA ASP A 690 -32.37 38.87 -7.29
C ASP A 690 -32.96 39.98 -6.39
N GLY A 691 -32.20 41.07 -6.22
CA GLY A 691 -32.69 42.31 -5.59
C GLY A 691 -32.98 42.20 -4.08
N LEU A 692 -34.25 42.06 -3.69
CA LEU A 692 -34.68 42.12 -2.28
C LEU A 692 -34.30 40.89 -1.45
N SER A 693 -33.65 39.89 -2.04
CA SER A 693 -33.03 38.76 -1.33
C SER A 693 -31.54 38.67 -1.64
N LEU A 694 -30.91 39.84 -1.85
CA LEU A 694 -29.47 40.06 -1.93
C LEU A 694 -28.74 39.15 -2.93
N ASP A 695 -29.40 38.74 -4.03
CA ASP A 695 -28.85 37.81 -5.01
C ASP A 695 -28.35 36.48 -4.39
N MET A 696 -28.98 36.07 -3.28
CA MET A 696 -28.73 34.79 -2.59
C MET A 696 -29.05 33.62 -3.53
N VAL A 697 -28.21 32.59 -3.52
CA VAL A 697 -28.28 31.44 -4.43
C VAL A 697 -28.99 30.25 -3.78
N SER A 698 -30.26 30.05 -4.13
CA SER A 698 -30.97 28.80 -3.80
C SER A 698 -30.48 27.66 -4.69
N SER A 699 -30.20 26.50 -4.10
CA SER A 699 -29.69 25.31 -4.81
C SER A 699 -30.66 24.13 -4.75
N LEU A 700 -31.16 23.67 -5.89
CA LEU A 700 -32.05 22.52 -6.01
C LEU A 700 -31.26 21.25 -6.34
N ILE A 701 -31.26 20.29 -5.42
CA ILE A 701 -30.68 18.96 -5.58
C ILE A 701 -31.78 18.00 -6.04
N ILE A 702 -31.63 17.45 -7.24
CA ILE A 702 -32.61 16.60 -7.91
C ILE A 702 -32.11 15.16 -7.94
N GLY A 703 -32.89 14.24 -7.38
CA GLY A 703 -32.65 12.80 -7.43
C GLY A 703 -33.64 12.07 -8.34
N SER A 704 -33.51 10.74 -8.36
CA SER A 704 -34.32 9.83 -9.16
C SER A 704 -35.82 9.85 -8.82
N GLN A 705 -36.20 9.98 -7.53
CA GLN A 705 -37.60 9.96 -7.07
C GLN A 705 -38.05 11.22 -6.29
N ALA A 706 -37.12 12.11 -5.91
CA ALA A 706 -37.40 13.27 -5.07
C ALA A 706 -36.38 14.39 -5.29
N ALA A 707 -36.68 15.59 -4.80
CA ALA A 707 -35.74 16.71 -4.75
C ALA A 707 -35.67 17.34 -3.35
N ALA A 708 -34.57 18.03 -3.06
CA ALA A 708 -34.42 18.91 -1.90
C ALA A 708 -33.84 20.26 -2.35
N ILE A 709 -34.26 21.34 -1.70
CA ILE A 709 -33.74 22.70 -1.96
C ILE A 709 -32.93 23.20 -0.77
N ILE A 710 -31.83 23.90 -1.05
CA ILE A 710 -31.01 24.62 -0.07
C ILE A 710 -31.27 26.12 -0.24
N ASP A 711 -31.51 26.78 0.89
CA ASP A 711 -31.84 28.19 1.12
C ASP A 711 -33.10 28.74 0.45
N LEU A 712 -33.82 29.57 1.21
CA LEU A 712 -35.13 30.12 0.87
C LEU A 712 -35.13 31.65 1.05
N PRO A 713 -35.60 32.44 0.07
CA PRO A 713 -35.36 33.88 0.01
C PRO A 713 -36.03 34.71 1.12
N MET A 714 -35.49 35.92 1.32
CA MET A 714 -36.00 36.91 2.28
C MET A 714 -37.43 37.36 1.99
N ALA A 715 -37.77 37.54 0.71
CA ALA A 715 -38.97 38.26 0.27
C ALA A 715 -39.99 37.36 -0.43
N VAL A 716 -41.29 37.65 -0.24
CA VAL A 716 -42.43 36.84 -0.71
C VAL A 716 -42.47 36.73 -2.24
N THR A 717 -42.07 37.78 -2.95
CA THR A 717 -41.99 37.81 -4.41
C THR A 717 -40.97 36.79 -4.94
N GLN A 718 -39.77 36.78 -4.37
CA GLN A 718 -38.69 35.84 -4.68
C GLN A 718 -39.09 34.41 -4.26
N ALA A 719 -39.71 34.24 -3.09
CA ALA A 719 -40.20 32.94 -2.63
C ALA A 719 -41.24 32.32 -3.59
N THR A 720 -42.10 33.16 -4.18
CA THR A 720 -43.06 32.75 -5.21
C THR A 720 -42.35 32.40 -6.52
N ALA A 721 -41.42 33.24 -6.98
CA ALA A 721 -40.65 33.02 -8.21
C ALA A 721 -39.79 31.75 -8.15
N LEU A 722 -39.11 31.51 -7.03
CA LEU A 722 -38.35 30.29 -6.76
C LEU A 722 -39.26 29.06 -6.78
N ALA A 723 -40.46 29.14 -6.20
CA ALA A 723 -41.42 28.04 -6.22
C ALA A 723 -41.98 27.75 -7.62
N GLU A 724 -42.09 28.75 -8.49
CA GLU A 724 -42.39 28.56 -9.92
C GLU A 724 -41.20 27.96 -10.68
N TRP A 725 -39.98 28.44 -10.42
CA TRP A 725 -38.76 27.91 -11.02
C TRP A 725 -38.54 26.42 -10.68
N VAL A 726 -38.66 26.01 -9.41
CA VAL A 726 -38.55 24.59 -9.01
C VAL A 726 -39.55 23.70 -9.77
N LYS A 727 -40.80 24.15 -9.93
CA LYS A 727 -41.85 23.41 -10.67
C LYS A 727 -41.61 23.34 -12.18
N ASN A 728 -40.83 24.26 -12.73
CA ASN A 728 -40.45 24.27 -14.15
C ASN A 728 -39.21 23.40 -14.42
N ILE A 729 -38.30 23.29 -13.44
CA ILE A 729 -37.07 22.51 -13.55
C ILE A 729 -37.30 21.01 -13.33
N THR A 730 -38.14 20.61 -12.37
CA THR A 730 -38.29 19.19 -12.00
C THR A 730 -39.74 18.74 -11.83
N ASP A 731 -40.02 17.50 -12.25
CA ASP A 731 -41.28 16.79 -11.98
C ASP A 731 -41.26 16.03 -10.64
N LYS A 732 -40.10 16.00 -9.96
CA LYS A 732 -39.90 15.27 -8.71
C LYS A 732 -40.56 15.98 -7.54
N PRO A 733 -41.16 15.25 -6.58
CA PRO A 733 -41.66 15.83 -5.35
C PRO A 733 -40.51 16.44 -4.54
N LEU A 734 -40.66 17.72 -4.18
CA LEU A 734 -39.81 18.36 -3.18
C LEU A 734 -40.14 17.78 -1.80
N VAL A 735 -39.18 17.08 -1.17
CA VAL A 735 -39.38 16.40 0.12
C VAL A 735 -38.73 17.14 1.30
N ALA A 736 -37.75 17.99 1.01
CA ALA A 736 -37.04 18.78 2.01
C ALA A 736 -36.67 20.17 1.48
N ALA A 737 -36.65 21.14 2.37
CA ALA A 737 -35.94 22.40 2.22
C ALA A 737 -34.94 22.50 3.39
N PHE A 738 -33.72 22.92 3.13
CA PHE A 738 -32.71 23.20 4.15
C PHE A 738 -32.36 24.68 4.15
N THR A 739 -32.17 25.25 5.33
CA THR A 739 -31.51 26.55 5.51
C THR A 739 -30.08 26.29 6.03
N THR A 740 -29.09 26.95 5.43
CA THR A 740 -27.66 26.86 5.76
C THR A 740 -27.37 27.45 7.13
N HIS A 741 -27.84 28.68 7.38
CA HIS A 741 -27.53 29.46 8.58
C HIS A 741 -28.59 30.54 8.86
N ASN A 742 -28.34 31.47 9.79
CA ASN A 742 -29.38 32.34 10.36
C ASN A 742 -29.49 33.76 9.75
N HIS A 743 -28.86 34.06 8.60
CA HIS A 743 -29.13 35.32 7.90
C HIS A 743 -30.57 35.37 7.35
N PRO A 744 -31.22 36.54 7.41
CA PRO A 744 -32.67 36.69 7.16
C PRO A 744 -33.08 36.23 5.76
N ASP A 745 -32.20 36.39 4.80
CA ASP A 745 -32.39 36.10 3.39
C ASP A 745 -32.27 34.64 3.00
N HIS A 746 -31.89 33.76 3.94
CA HIS A 746 -31.83 32.30 3.76
C HIS A 746 -33.05 31.57 4.34
N TYR A 747 -33.99 32.29 5.00
CA TYR A 747 -35.24 31.68 5.49
C TYR A 747 -36.49 32.55 5.68
N LEU A 748 -36.44 33.89 5.76
CA LEU A 748 -37.58 34.68 6.28
C LEU A 748 -38.89 34.47 5.52
N SER A 749 -38.88 34.49 4.18
CA SER A 749 -40.08 34.20 3.37
C SER A 749 -40.19 32.73 2.95
N GLY A 750 -39.43 31.83 3.58
CA GLY A 750 -39.51 30.39 3.38
C GLY A 750 -40.92 29.82 3.60
N LYS A 751 -41.74 30.45 4.44
CA LYS A 751 -43.16 30.04 4.62
C LYS A 751 -43.96 30.20 3.32
N ALA A 752 -43.81 31.33 2.63
CA ALA A 752 -44.49 31.57 1.35
C ALA A 752 -44.04 30.57 0.26
N PHE A 753 -42.76 30.20 0.25
CA PHE A 753 -42.27 29.13 -0.62
C PHE A 753 -42.88 27.76 -0.27
N LEU A 754 -42.90 27.39 1.02
CA LEU A 754 -43.38 26.07 1.49
C LEU A 754 -44.89 25.87 1.32
N GLU A 755 -45.69 26.95 1.28
CA GLU A 755 -47.13 26.87 0.94
C GLU A 755 -47.37 26.28 -0.46
N HIS A 756 -46.41 26.39 -1.37
CA HIS A 756 -46.44 25.74 -2.67
C HIS A 756 -46.06 24.24 -2.64
N PHE A 757 -45.43 23.75 -1.58
CA PHE A 757 -44.92 22.39 -1.43
C PHE A 757 -45.30 21.78 -0.06
N PRO A 758 -46.59 21.55 0.23
CA PRO A 758 -47.07 21.14 1.57
C PRO A 758 -46.59 19.76 2.06
N GLY A 759 -45.88 19.00 1.22
CA GLY A 759 -45.20 17.74 1.60
C GLY A 759 -43.72 17.91 1.98
N ALA A 760 -43.10 19.05 1.67
CA ALA A 760 -41.72 19.34 1.98
C ALA A 760 -41.56 19.68 3.46
N LYS A 761 -40.46 19.21 4.08
CA LYS A 761 -40.09 19.56 5.45
C LYS A 761 -38.94 20.55 5.46
N HIS A 762 -39.07 21.61 6.25
CA HIS A 762 -38.00 22.60 6.44
C HIS A 762 -37.07 22.18 7.58
N TYR A 763 -35.77 22.23 7.30
CA TYR A 763 -34.70 21.79 8.18
C TYR A 763 -33.58 22.82 8.24
N ALA A 764 -32.83 22.82 9.33
CA ALA A 764 -31.53 23.48 9.45
C ALA A 764 -30.70 22.68 10.45
N ILE A 765 -29.43 23.03 10.63
CA ILE A 765 -28.63 22.39 11.67
C ILE A 765 -29.12 22.84 13.07
N PRO A 766 -28.93 22.05 14.14
CA PRO A 766 -29.45 22.39 15.47
C PRO A 766 -29.03 23.77 15.98
N GLU A 767 -27.81 24.17 15.64
CA GLU A 767 -27.17 25.44 16.00
C GLU A 767 -27.85 26.62 15.28
N ALA A 768 -27.88 26.61 13.94
CA ALA A 768 -28.65 27.57 13.14
C ALA A 768 -30.14 27.61 13.51
N THR A 769 -30.76 26.46 13.80
CA THR A 769 -32.16 26.38 14.24
C THR A 769 -32.37 27.11 15.57
N TYR A 770 -31.42 27.00 16.50
CA TYR A 770 -31.47 27.70 17.79
C TYR A 770 -31.41 29.22 17.59
N TRP A 771 -30.51 29.72 16.73
CA TRP A 771 -30.41 31.15 16.42
C TRP A 771 -31.68 31.66 15.74
N ILE A 772 -32.11 31.02 14.65
CA ILE A 772 -33.33 31.37 13.90
C ILE A 772 -34.55 31.44 14.84
N ASN A 773 -34.76 30.42 15.69
CA ASN A 773 -35.90 30.39 16.61
C ASN A 773 -35.92 31.56 17.63
N ASN A 774 -34.77 32.13 17.96
CA ASN A 774 -34.65 33.22 18.94
C ASN A 774 -34.79 34.62 18.32
N GLU A 775 -34.46 34.79 17.04
CA GLU A 775 -34.38 36.11 16.39
C GLU A 775 -35.42 36.34 15.29
N ALA A 776 -35.97 35.28 14.68
CA ALA A 776 -36.77 35.38 13.45
C ALA A 776 -37.95 36.36 13.56
N ALA A 777 -38.64 36.39 14.70
CA ALA A 777 -39.75 37.31 14.92
C ALA A 777 -39.32 38.80 14.94
N ASN A 778 -38.12 39.10 15.45
CA ASN A 778 -37.56 40.45 15.46
C ASN A 778 -37.04 40.81 14.07
N LYS A 779 -36.29 39.91 13.41
CA LYS A 779 -35.84 40.09 12.01
C LYS A 779 -37.03 40.30 11.07
N THR A 780 -38.12 39.54 11.18
CA THR A 780 -39.36 39.79 10.42
C THR A 780 -39.90 41.20 10.65
N ALA A 781 -39.95 41.68 11.90
CA ALA A 781 -40.47 43.00 12.22
C ALA A 781 -39.59 44.14 11.65
N ASP A 782 -38.27 44.04 11.81
CA ASP A 782 -37.31 45.04 11.33
C ASP A 782 -37.30 45.11 9.79
N TRP A 783 -37.18 43.97 9.11
CA TRP A 783 -37.16 43.93 7.64
C TRP A 783 -38.52 44.31 7.03
N THR A 784 -39.64 44.07 7.72
CA THR A 784 -40.96 44.61 7.33
C THR A 784 -41.03 46.13 7.53
N ALA A 785 -40.37 46.69 8.54
CA ALA A 785 -40.30 48.13 8.72
C ALA A 785 -39.41 48.82 7.66
N ILE A 786 -38.34 48.15 7.21
CA ILE A 786 -37.42 48.63 6.17
C ILE A 786 -38.07 48.58 4.78
N TYR A 787 -38.60 47.42 4.36
CA TYR A 787 -39.12 47.23 3.00
C TYR A 787 -40.63 47.48 2.84
N GLY A 788 -41.37 47.50 3.94
CA GLY A 788 -42.82 47.72 3.97
C GLY A 788 -43.65 46.43 4.05
N GLU A 789 -44.91 46.62 4.44
CA GLU A 789 -45.92 45.58 4.61
C GLU A 789 -46.08 44.69 3.36
N GLY A 790 -46.03 43.37 3.57
CA GLY A 790 -46.23 42.36 2.53
C GLY A 790 -45.01 42.02 1.67
N VAL A 791 -43.85 42.67 1.87
CA VAL A 791 -42.59 42.27 1.21
C VAL A 791 -41.99 41.03 1.88
N ILE A 792 -41.96 41.01 3.21
CA ILE A 792 -41.53 39.88 4.03
C ILE A 792 -42.76 39.07 4.46
N ALA A 793 -42.63 37.74 4.57
CA ALA A 793 -43.69 36.92 5.12
C ALA A 793 -43.99 37.31 6.58
N SER A 794 -45.27 37.50 6.91
CA SER A 794 -45.71 37.93 8.25
C SER A 794 -45.46 36.90 9.36
N GLU A 795 -45.20 35.65 8.99
CA GLU A 795 -44.72 34.60 9.88
C GLU A 795 -43.57 33.86 9.17
N PRO A 796 -42.35 33.84 9.73
CA PRO A 796 -41.23 33.13 9.15
C PRO A 796 -41.37 31.62 9.28
N ALA A 797 -40.77 30.86 8.35
CA ALA A 797 -40.66 29.41 8.50
C ALA A 797 -39.52 29.08 9.47
N ILE A 798 -39.86 28.55 10.64
CA ILE A 798 -38.87 28.06 11.60
C ILE A 798 -38.49 26.62 11.22
N PRO A 799 -37.20 26.34 10.92
CA PRO A 799 -36.76 25.01 10.53
C PRO A 799 -36.84 24.00 11.68
N THR A 800 -36.98 22.72 11.34
CA THR A 800 -36.83 21.62 12.29
C THR A 800 -35.34 21.26 12.43
N PRO A 801 -34.80 21.05 13.64
CA PRO A 801 -33.38 20.77 13.81
C PRO A 801 -32.99 19.40 13.24
N TYR A 802 -32.05 19.38 12.30
CA TYR A 802 -31.59 18.18 11.60
C TYR A 802 -30.27 17.66 12.21
N ASN A 803 -30.42 16.73 13.15
CA ASN A 803 -29.35 16.19 14.00
C ASN A 803 -28.37 15.22 13.29
N PHE A 804 -28.50 14.99 11.98
CA PHE A 804 -27.61 14.09 11.24
C PHE A 804 -26.55 14.88 10.46
N SER A 805 -25.45 14.20 10.10
CA SER A 805 -24.33 14.74 9.32
C SER A 805 -24.44 14.50 7.81
N PHE A 806 -25.51 13.83 7.35
CA PHE A 806 -25.82 13.64 5.94
C PHE A 806 -27.31 13.33 5.78
N PHE A 807 -27.80 13.42 4.54
CA PHE A 807 -29.08 12.85 4.11
C PHE A 807 -28.93 12.19 2.74
N ALA A 808 -29.93 11.43 2.32
CA ALA A 808 -30.03 10.94 0.95
C ALA A 808 -31.46 11.14 0.45
N LEU A 809 -31.61 11.36 -0.86
CA LEU A 809 -32.92 11.43 -1.50
C LEU A 809 -33.47 10.01 -1.74
N PRO A 810 -34.78 9.77 -1.58
CA PRO A 810 -35.41 8.49 -1.92
C PRO A 810 -35.04 7.99 -3.32
N GLY A 811 -34.55 6.75 -3.40
CA GLY A 811 -34.06 6.14 -4.64
C GLY A 811 -32.58 6.39 -4.96
N ASP A 812 -31.94 7.31 -4.24
CA ASP A 812 -30.54 7.71 -4.40
C ASP A 812 -29.76 7.47 -3.10
N GLU A 813 -30.12 6.43 -2.33
CA GLU A 813 -29.52 6.12 -1.03
C GLU A 813 -28.01 5.79 -1.09
N ALA A 814 -27.48 5.49 -2.28
CA ALA A 814 -26.05 5.33 -2.56
C ALA A 814 -25.29 6.66 -2.77
N CYS A 815 -26.01 7.79 -2.76
CA CYS A 815 -25.53 9.13 -3.08
C CYS A 815 -25.82 10.10 -1.91
N PRO A 816 -25.22 9.91 -0.72
CA PRO A 816 -25.47 10.81 0.39
C PRO A 816 -24.97 12.23 0.09
N ILE A 817 -25.77 13.22 0.49
CA ILE A 817 -25.38 14.62 0.59
C ILE A 817 -24.88 14.82 2.02
N GLU A 818 -23.60 15.12 2.19
CA GLU A 818 -22.95 15.35 3.46
C GLU A 818 -23.17 16.79 3.92
N ILE A 819 -23.47 16.99 5.21
CA ILE A 819 -23.67 18.30 5.83
C ILE A 819 -22.43 18.61 6.67
N LEU A 820 -21.59 19.51 6.19
CA LEU A 820 -20.34 19.91 6.79
C LEU A 820 -20.60 21.07 7.75
N LYS A 821 -20.46 20.82 9.06
CA LYS A 821 -20.91 21.72 10.14
C LYS A 821 -20.23 21.46 11.49
N PRO A 822 -20.24 22.43 12.42
CA PRO A 822 -20.48 23.84 12.16
C PRO A 822 -19.31 24.42 11.35
N ALA A 823 -19.62 25.25 10.37
CA ALA A 823 -18.65 26.03 9.61
C ALA A 823 -18.62 27.47 10.14
N GLY A 824 -17.47 28.14 9.99
CA GLY A 824 -17.40 29.59 10.06
C GLY A 824 -17.21 30.15 8.66
N GLY A 825 -18.07 31.08 8.27
CA GLY A 825 -17.99 31.88 7.05
C GLY A 825 -18.09 33.35 7.42
N ASP A 826 -19.07 34.06 6.87
CA ASP A 826 -19.36 35.44 7.29
C ASP A 826 -20.02 35.52 8.68
N THR A 827 -20.58 34.41 9.15
CA THR A 827 -21.07 34.24 10.53
C THR A 827 -20.58 32.90 11.14
N VAL A 828 -21.19 32.48 12.25
CA VAL A 828 -20.90 31.22 12.92
C VAL A 828 -22.03 30.20 12.75
N ASP A 829 -21.73 28.93 13.03
CA ASP A 829 -22.72 27.84 13.00
C ASP A 829 -23.36 27.64 11.60
N GLU A 830 -22.59 27.88 10.54
CA GLU A 830 -23.03 27.64 9.17
C GLU A 830 -23.00 26.14 8.79
N ALA A 831 -23.75 25.80 7.75
CA ALA A 831 -23.83 24.45 7.20
C ALA A 831 -23.59 24.44 5.69
N MET A 832 -22.54 23.73 5.25
CA MET A 832 -22.29 23.51 3.83
C MET A 832 -22.79 22.12 3.40
N PHE A 833 -23.22 21.98 2.15
CA PHE A 833 -23.72 20.71 1.60
C PHE A 833 -22.77 20.17 0.54
N TRP A 834 -22.07 19.08 0.86
CA TRP A 834 -21.11 18.42 -0.02
C TRP A 834 -21.74 17.21 -0.70
N ILE A 835 -21.57 17.12 -2.02
CA ILE A 835 -22.10 16.04 -2.85
C ILE A 835 -20.91 15.26 -3.41
N PRO A 836 -20.49 14.13 -2.77
CA PRO A 836 -19.24 13.45 -3.12
C PRO A 836 -19.22 12.87 -4.54
N SER A 837 -20.39 12.53 -5.09
CA SER A 837 -20.56 11.92 -6.41
C SER A 837 -20.25 12.86 -7.57
N SER A 838 -20.71 14.12 -7.49
CA SER A 838 -20.44 15.18 -8.47
C SER A 838 -19.23 16.04 -8.11
N LYS A 839 -18.76 15.97 -6.85
CA LYS A 839 -17.82 16.92 -6.25
C LYS A 839 -18.31 18.37 -6.29
N THR A 840 -19.61 18.55 -6.09
CA THR A 840 -20.24 19.86 -5.91
C THR A 840 -20.30 20.18 -4.43
N LEU A 841 -19.85 21.38 -4.05
CA LEU A 841 -20.11 21.97 -2.74
C LEU A 841 -21.13 23.10 -2.91
N ILE A 842 -22.24 23.04 -2.18
CA ILE A 842 -23.11 24.20 -1.94
C ILE A 842 -22.59 24.82 -0.64
N ALA A 843 -21.98 25.99 -0.75
CA ALA A 843 -21.14 26.54 0.32
C ALA A 843 -21.90 27.39 1.34
N GLY A 844 -23.05 27.96 0.97
CA GLY A 844 -23.58 29.10 1.72
C GLY A 844 -22.57 30.25 1.73
N ASP A 845 -22.64 31.10 2.74
CA ASP A 845 -21.88 32.36 2.77
C ASP A 845 -20.40 32.17 3.17
N VAL A 846 -20.01 30.94 3.52
CA VAL A 846 -18.60 30.51 3.54
C VAL A 846 -17.89 30.77 2.20
N VAL A 847 -18.58 30.83 1.05
CA VAL A 847 -17.98 31.25 -0.23
C VAL A 847 -18.90 32.23 -0.95
N TYR A 848 -18.35 33.40 -1.31
CA TYR A 848 -19.01 34.41 -2.13
C TYR A 848 -18.55 34.31 -3.59
N GLY A 849 -19.45 34.59 -4.54
CA GLY A 849 -19.11 34.64 -5.95
C GLY A 849 -18.12 35.76 -6.25
N HIS A 850 -17.12 35.50 -7.11
CA HIS A 850 -16.03 36.41 -7.48
C HIS A 850 -16.45 37.75 -8.15
N GLN A 851 -17.75 38.02 -8.24
CA GLN A 851 -18.36 39.20 -8.83
C GLN A 851 -18.95 40.14 -7.75
N MET A 852 -18.79 39.83 -6.46
CA MET A 852 -19.40 40.55 -5.36
C MET A 852 -18.40 40.77 -4.21
N HIS A 853 -18.57 41.87 -3.47
CA HIS A 853 -17.99 42.02 -2.13
C HIS A 853 -18.63 41.02 -1.17
N ALA A 854 -17.87 40.49 -0.21
CA ALA A 854 -18.40 39.59 0.82
C ALA A 854 -18.93 40.38 2.03
N TRP A 855 -19.92 39.84 2.74
CA TRP A 855 -20.31 40.36 4.05
C TRP A 855 -19.17 40.12 5.06
N LEU A 856 -18.73 41.17 5.72
CA LEU A 856 -17.73 41.06 6.80
C LEU A 856 -18.26 41.65 8.12
N ALA A 857 -19.46 42.24 8.11
CA ALA A 857 -19.96 43.04 9.24
C ALA A 857 -20.10 42.23 10.54
N ASP A 858 -20.38 40.93 10.44
CA ASP A 858 -20.51 40.01 11.58
C ASP A 858 -19.15 39.52 12.13
N LEU A 859 -18.04 39.77 11.43
CA LEU A 859 -16.69 39.35 11.84
C LEU A 859 -16.08 40.29 12.89
N LEU A 860 -16.76 40.43 14.03
CA LEU A 860 -16.40 41.38 15.09
C LEU A 860 -15.11 41.04 15.86
N THR A 861 -14.45 39.90 15.56
CA THR A 861 -13.19 39.49 16.20
C THR A 861 -12.22 38.81 15.22
N PRO A 862 -10.89 38.90 15.47
CA PRO A 862 -9.88 38.17 14.68
C PRO A 862 -9.98 36.65 14.77
N ALA A 863 -10.77 36.11 15.71
CA ALA A 863 -11.02 34.67 15.77
C ALA A 863 -12.05 34.24 14.72
N LEU A 864 -13.00 35.11 14.36
CA LEU A 864 -14.00 34.88 13.31
C LEU A 864 -13.34 34.93 11.93
N THR A 865 -12.59 36.00 11.60
CA THR A 865 -11.84 36.10 10.33
C THR A 865 -10.89 34.92 10.13
N GLN A 866 -10.18 34.51 11.19
CA GLN A 866 -9.27 33.36 11.15
C GLN A 866 -10.00 32.01 11.06
N SER A 867 -11.22 31.89 11.59
CA SER A 867 -12.06 30.70 11.44
C SER A 867 -12.53 30.53 10.01
N TRP A 868 -12.99 31.60 9.36
CA TRP A 868 -13.41 31.57 7.96
C TRP A 868 -12.25 31.12 7.05
N LEU A 869 -11.06 31.69 7.23
CA LEU A 869 -9.86 31.25 6.50
C LEU A 869 -9.53 29.76 6.73
N ALA A 870 -9.74 29.23 7.94
CA ALA A 870 -9.57 27.80 8.22
C ALA A 870 -10.63 26.92 7.56
N THR A 871 -11.89 27.39 7.46
CA THR A 871 -12.92 26.70 6.68
C THR A 871 -12.58 26.69 5.18
N LEU A 872 -12.07 27.80 4.64
CA LEU A 872 -11.61 27.88 3.24
C LEU A 872 -10.42 26.96 2.97
N ASP A 873 -9.47 26.79 3.90
CA ASP A 873 -8.42 25.77 3.83
C ASP A 873 -8.96 24.35 3.78
N PHE A 874 -9.96 24.04 4.61
CA PHE A 874 -10.65 22.75 4.60
C PHE A 874 -11.37 22.51 3.25
N ILE A 875 -12.09 23.49 2.72
CA ILE A 875 -12.76 23.40 1.40
C ILE A 875 -11.73 23.17 0.28
N SER A 876 -10.62 23.93 0.27
CA SER A 876 -9.52 23.70 -0.69
C SER A 876 -8.97 22.26 -0.59
N GLY A 877 -8.95 21.69 0.62
CA GLY A 877 -8.60 20.29 0.88
C GLY A 877 -9.53 19.26 0.24
N LEU A 878 -10.84 19.53 0.18
CA LEU A 878 -11.85 18.65 -0.45
C LEU A 878 -11.65 18.52 -1.98
N ARG A 879 -11.01 19.52 -2.60
CA ARG A 879 -10.85 19.66 -4.06
C ARG A 879 -12.19 19.52 -4.81
N PRO A 880 -13.16 20.42 -4.53
CA PRO A 880 -14.41 20.48 -5.28
C PRO A 880 -14.14 20.68 -6.78
N GLN A 881 -15.02 20.13 -7.63
CA GLN A 881 -15.05 20.47 -9.06
C GLN A 881 -15.91 21.70 -9.31
N MET A 882 -16.96 21.86 -8.52
CA MET A 882 -17.88 22.99 -8.55
C MET A 882 -18.14 23.46 -7.12
N VAL A 883 -18.17 24.76 -6.93
CA VAL A 883 -18.61 25.42 -5.70
C VAL A 883 -19.74 26.34 -6.09
N ILE A 884 -20.88 26.21 -5.42
CA ILE A 884 -22.01 27.12 -5.53
C ILE A 884 -21.90 28.07 -4.32
N PRO A 885 -21.59 29.37 -4.55
CA PRO A 885 -21.48 30.36 -3.49
C PRO A 885 -22.86 30.71 -2.91
N GLY A 886 -22.89 31.30 -1.72
CA GLY A 886 -24.11 31.79 -1.08
C GLY A 886 -24.73 33.00 -1.80
N HIS A 887 -23.89 33.92 -2.33
CA HIS A 887 -24.31 35.07 -3.13
C HIS A 887 -23.57 35.14 -4.47
N ALA A 888 -24.31 35.39 -5.56
CA ALA A 888 -23.72 35.61 -6.88
C ALA A 888 -24.65 36.31 -7.88
N LEU A 889 -24.07 36.95 -8.90
CA LEU A 889 -24.80 37.64 -9.97
C LEU A 889 -25.05 36.81 -11.23
N SER A 890 -24.42 35.64 -11.36
CA SER A 890 -24.61 34.72 -12.48
C SER A 890 -24.24 33.28 -12.13
N THR A 891 -25.14 32.35 -12.42
CA THR A 891 -24.93 30.89 -12.26
C THR A 891 -23.93 30.32 -13.27
N ASP A 892 -23.71 30.98 -14.40
CA ASP A 892 -22.76 30.54 -15.45
C ASP A 892 -21.28 30.71 -15.04
N SER A 893 -21.02 31.34 -13.89
CA SER A 893 -19.69 31.81 -13.50
C SER A 893 -19.01 30.98 -12.40
N PHE A 894 -19.75 30.04 -11.79
CA PHE A 894 -19.32 29.24 -10.63
C PHE A 894 -18.11 28.35 -10.93
N THR A 895 -17.00 28.58 -10.22
CA THR A 895 -15.79 27.74 -10.32
C THR A 895 -15.09 27.62 -8.98
N ALA A 896 -14.71 26.39 -8.62
CA ALA A 896 -13.99 26.13 -7.38
C ALA A 896 -12.72 26.98 -7.20
N THR A 897 -11.97 27.27 -8.28
CA THR A 897 -10.78 28.12 -8.18
C THR A 897 -11.16 29.57 -7.90
N ASN A 898 -11.97 30.22 -8.73
CA ASN A 898 -12.15 31.67 -8.65
C ASN A 898 -12.90 32.07 -7.37
N ASP A 899 -13.96 31.35 -6.98
CA ASP A 899 -14.84 31.78 -5.89
C ASP A 899 -14.21 31.53 -4.50
N ILE A 900 -13.50 30.40 -4.33
CA ILE A 900 -12.70 30.15 -3.11
C ILE A 900 -11.55 31.15 -3.01
N ASP A 901 -10.76 31.32 -4.07
CA ASP A 901 -9.58 32.19 -4.04
C ASP A 901 -10.00 33.67 -3.84
N HIS A 902 -11.08 34.12 -4.47
CA HIS A 902 -11.67 35.45 -4.23
C HIS A 902 -12.08 35.66 -2.77
N THR A 903 -12.88 34.75 -2.20
CA THR A 903 -13.34 34.87 -0.80
C THR A 903 -12.14 34.86 0.17
N ARG A 904 -11.17 33.98 -0.07
CA ARG A 904 -9.91 33.89 0.69
C ARG A 904 -9.10 35.17 0.62
N ASP A 905 -8.91 35.73 -0.57
CA ASP A 905 -8.15 36.96 -0.77
C ASP A 905 -8.88 38.16 -0.14
N TYR A 906 -10.21 38.21 -0.21
CA TYR A 906 -11.05 39.25 0.41
C TYR A 906 -10.92 39.27 1.93
N VAL A 907 -11.15 38.14 2.59
CA VAL A 907 -11.03 38.00 4.06
C VAL A 907 -9.58 38.24 4.50
N SER A 908 -8.60 37.73 3.76
CA SER A 908 -7.17 37.96 4.05
C SER A 908 -6.78 39.43 3.93
N PHE A 909 -7.29 40.13 2.91
CA PHE A 909 -7.05 41.56 2.72
C PHE A 909 -7.66 42.37 3.85
N PHE A 910 -8.90 42.10 4.24
CA PHE A 910 -9.56 42.75 5.37
C PHE A 910 -8.81 42.54 6.68
N GLN A 911 -8.46 41.28 7.00
CA GLN A 911 -7.71 40.93 8.20
C GLN A 911 -6.38 41.71 8.29
N GLN A 912 -5.61 41.76 7.20
CA GLN A 912 -4.28 42.38 7.17
C GLN A 912 -4.30 43.91 7.15
N ASN A 913 -5.28 44.51 6.48
CA ASN A 913 -5.26 45.94 6.17
C ASN A 913 -6.24 46.77 7.00
N ILE A 914 -7.37 46.21 7.41
CA ILE A 914 -8.44 46.90 8.15
C ILE A 914 -8.47 46.40 9.60
N GLU A 915 -8.77 45.12 9.83
CA GLU A 915 -8.92 44.54 11.18
C GLU A 915 -7.65 44.72 12.03
N ALA A 916 -6.47 44.44 11.46
CA ALA A 916 -5.19 44.57 12.15
C ALA A 916 -4.82 46.02 12.57
N LYS A 917 -5.59 47.04 12.19
CA LYS A 917 -5.44 48.41 12.71
C LYS A 917 -6.23 48.66 14.00
N GLY A 918 -7.21 47.80 14.29
CA GLY A 918 -8.20 47.98 15.36
C GLY A 918 -9.41 48.79 14.93
N ALA A 919 -10.49 48.66 15.72
CA ALA A 919 -11.75 49.37 15.49
C ALA A 919 -11.57 50.90 15.49
N ASP A 920 -12.41 51.59 14.71
CA ASP A 920 -12.44 53.06 14.58
C ASP A 920 -11.12 53.72 14.11
N PHE A 921 -10.21 52.95 13.48
CA PHE A 921 -8.98 53.49 12.90
C PHE A 921 -9.26 54.30 11.63
N TYR A 922 -9.99 53.70 10.68
CA TYR A 922 -10.40 54.31 9.41
C TYR A 922 -11.83 54.87 9.50
N THR A 923 -12.22 55.77 8.59
CA THR A 923 -13.64 56.11 8.35
C THR A 923 -14.31 55.10 7.42
N PRO A 924 -15.66 55.05 7.33
CA PRO A 924 -16.36 54.22 6.35
C PRO A 924 -15.91 54.49 4.90
N GLU A 925 -15.74 55.77 4.53
CA GLU A 925 -15.23 56.18 3.22
C GLU A 925 -13.81 55.64 2.95
N GLU A 926 -12.91 55.64 3.94
CA GLU A 926 -11.56 55.08 3.80
C GLU A 926 -11.59 53.55 3.61
N ILE A 927 -12.44 52.83 4.36
CA ILE A 927 -12.61 51.37 4.23
C ILE A 927 -13.17 51.01 2.85
N SER A 928 -14.24 51.67 2.43
CA SER A 928 -14.89 51.45 1.13
C SER A 928 -13.92 51.67 -0.02
N ASN A 929 -13.16 52.78 0.00
CA ASN A 929 -12.13 53.06 -1.01
C ASN A 929 -10.98 52.04 -1.01
N MET A 930 -10.60 51.49 0.16
CA MET A 930 -9.55 50.47 0.25
C MET A 930 -9.99 49.13 -0.37
N LEU A 931 -11.24 48.72 -0.10
CA LEU A 931 -11.80 47.47 -0.64
C LEU A 931 -12.09 47.58 -2.15
N GLU A 932 -12.60 48.72 -2.64
CA GLU A 932 -12.69 48.96 -4.10
C GLU A 932 -11.32 49.04 -4.78
N ALA A 933 -10.30 49.60 -4.14
CA ALA A 933 -8.96 49.64 -4.73
C ALA A 933 -8.32 48.24 -4.83
N ALA A 934 -8.65 47.32 -3.93
CA ALA A 934 -8.17 45.93 -3.94
C ALA A 934 -9.01 45.01 -4.84
N PHE A 935 -10.32 45.22 -4.87
CA PHE A 935 -11.31 44.43 -5.63
C PHE A 935 -12.13 45.33 -6.57
N PRO A 936 -11.49 45.87 -7.63
CA PRO A 936 -12.06 46.96 -8.40
C PRO A 936 -13.22 46.54 -9.30
N GLY A 937 -14.29 47.34 -9.26
CA GLY A 937 -15.41 47.24 -10.19
C GLY A 937 -16.57 46.38 -9.72
N LEU A 938 -16.51 45.81 -8.51
CA LEU A 938 -17.58 44.99 -7.96
C LEU A 938 -18.82 45.81 -7.54
N THR A 939 -18.72 47.13 -7.40
CA THR A 939 -19.89 48.03 -7.22
C THR A 939 -20.40 48.67 -8.52
N ASN A 940 -19.64 48.62 -9.62
CA ASN A 940 -20.01 49.24 -10.90
C ASN A 940 -20.92 48.34 -11.77
N LEU A 941 -21.70 47.47 -11.13
CA LEU A 941 -22.47 46.40 -11.78
C LEU A 941 -23.91 46.83 -11.96
N THR A 942 -24.35 46.99 -13.21
CA THR A 942 -25.69 47.51 -13.52
C THR A 942 -26.82 46.50 -13.30
N SER A 943 -26.49 45.25 -12.99
CA SER A 943 -27.45 44.15 -12.75
C SER A 943 -27.97 44.10 -11.31
N SER A 944 -27.21 44.58 -10.32
CA SER A 944 -27.61 44.54 -8.91
C SER A 944 -26.87 45.58 -8.08
N THR A 945 -27.53 46.06 -7.01
CA THR A 945 -26.93 46.93 -5.99
C THR A 945 -26.35 46.17 -4.80
N THR A 946 -26.57 44.85 -4.68
CA THR A 946 -26.20 44.07 -3.48
C THR A 946 -24.73 44.23 -3.11
N SER A 947 -23.81 44.02 -4.05
CA SER A 947 -22.37 44.14 -3.80
C SER A 947 -21.97 45.52 -3.20
N ALA A 948 -22.65 46.59 -3.61
CA ALA A 948 -22.47 47.92 -3.02
C ALA A 948 -23.10 48.07 -1.62
N THR A 949 -24.22 47.37 -1.38
CA THR A 949 -24.85 47.27 -0.06
C THR A 949 -23.97 46.52 0.95
N LEU A 950 -23.45 45.34 0.59
CA LEU A 950 -22.55 44.52 1.44
C LEU A 950 -21.27 45.30 1.80
N LEU A 951 -20.66 45.99 0.81
CA LEU A 951 -19.52 46.87 1.04
C LEU A 951 -19.87 48.06 1.94
N GLY A 952 -21.01 48.70 1.69
CA GLY A 952 -21.48 49.85 2.47
C GLY A 952 -21.65 49.52 3.94
N ILE A 953 -22.40 48.47 4.24
CA ILE A 953 -22.66 48.01 5.62
C ILE A 953 -21.35 47.59 6.31
N THR A 954 -20.49 46.84 5.63
CA THR A 954 -19.14 46.51 6.15
C THR A 954 -18.33 47.77 6.48
N SER A 955 -18.38 48.78 5.61
CA SER A 955 -17.64 50.03 5.80
C SER A 955 -18.18 50.86 6.98
N GLU A 956 -19.49 50.93 7.14
CA GLU A 956 -20.15 51.60 8.26
C GLU A 956 -19.88 50.88 9.59
N ASN A 957 -19.95 49.54 9.63
CA ASN A 957 -19.82 48.79 10.87
C ASN A 957 -18.39 48.78 11.46
N PHE A 958 -17.34 48.87 10.64
CA PHE A 958 -15.95 48.97 11.11
C PHE A 958 -15.39 50.40 11.11
N GLY A 959 -16.07 51.34 10.45
CA GLY A 959 -15.61 52.72 10.29
C GLY A 959 -15.91 53.62 11.48
N ARG A 960 -14.97 54.52 11.80
CA ARG A 960 -15.09 55.48 12.90
C ARG A 960 -16.27 56.42 12.68
N GLY A 961 -17.26 56.31 13.55
CA GLY A 961 -18.47 57.13 13.52
C GLY A 961 -19.46 56.73 12.43
N GLY A 962 -19.30 55.53 11.85
CA GLY A 962 -20.31 54.92 11.00
C GLY A 962 -21.47 54.32 11.80
N GLU A 963 -22.52 53.93 11.09
CA GLU A 963 -23.70 53.30 11.66
C GLU A 963 -23.46 51.79 11.87
N ARG A 964 -23.25 51.40 13.13
CA ARG A 964 -23.00 50.00 13.53
C ARG A 964 -24.31 49.23 13.64
N GLU A 965 -24.39 48.09 12.96
CA GLU A 965 -25.57 47.23 13.01
C GLU A 965 -25.72 46.53 14.37
N ALA A 966 -26.96 46.26 14.75
CA ALA A 966 -27.29 45.57 15.99
C ALA A 966 -27.35 44.05 15.75
N HIS A 967 -26.27 43.36 16.13
CA HIS A 967 -26.17 41.91 16.04
C HIS A 967 -27.08 41.22 17.06
N TYR A 968 -27.94 40.32 16.59
CA TYR A 968 -28.83 39.50 17.44
C TYR A 968 -28.08 38.43 18.23
N LEU A 969 -26.96 37.99 17.68
CA LEU A 969 -25.96 37.14 18.30
C LEU A 969 -24.83 38.01 18.89
N ASP A 970 -24.37 37.70 20.11
CA ASP A 970 -23.13 38.30 20.64
C ASP A 970 -21.90 37.67 19.95
N LEU A 971 -21.63 38.10 18.73
CA LEU A 971 -20.47 37.69 17.94
C LEU A 971 -19.14 38.09 18.61
N THR A 972 -19.15 39.08 19.52
CA THR A 972 -17.95 39.49 20.28
C THR A 972 -17.53 38.45 21.33
N ALA A 973 -18.43 37.55 21.73
CA ALA A 973 -18.12 36.42 22.61
C ALA A 973 -17.20 35.38 21.95
N PHE A 974 -17.20 35.29 20.61
CA PHE A 974 -16.41 34.33 19.84
C PHE A 974 -14.99 34.87 19.59
N ASN A 975 -14.14 34.78 20.62
CA ASN A 975 -12.75 35.28 20.59
C ASN A 975 -11.67 34.19 20.71
N ASP A 976 -12.05 32.91 20.86
CA ASP A 976 -11.11 31.77 20.86
C ASP A 976 -11.19 31.01 19.53
N THR A 977 -10.15 31.16 18.70
CA THR A 977 -10.03 30.46 17.43
C THR A 977 -10.05 28.94 17.58
N LYS A 978 -9.72 28.37 18.73
CA LYS A 978 -9.76 26.91 18.95
C LYS A 978 -11.18 26.38 19.16
N VAL A 979 -12.10 27.22 19.60
CA VAL A 979 -13.52 26.85 19.74
C VAL A 979 -14.21 26.90 18.38
N LEU A 980 -13.84 27.88 17.55
CA LEU A 980 -14.37 28.07 16.20
C LEU A 980 -13.79 27.09 15.17
N ASN A 981 -12.50 26.73 15.27
CA ASN A 981 -11.82 25.86 14.30
C ASN A 981 -12.20 24.37 14.48
N GLY A 982 -13.36 23.97 13.98
CA GLY A 982 -13.79 22.55 13.93
C GLY A 982 -12.94 21.64 13.02
N TRP A 983 -12.10 22.22 12.15
CA TRP A 983 -11.43 21.51 11.04
C TRP A 983 -9.94 21.18 11.27
N GLN A 984 -9.45 21.19 12.52
CA GLN A 984 -8.04 20.88 12.82
C GLN A 984 -7.74 19.37 12.68
N LEU A 985 -6.96 19.00 11.66
CA LEU A 985 -6.45 17.65 11.39
C LEU A 985 -5.12 17.34 12.12
#